data_AF-A0A1I6LN37-F1
#
_entry.id   AF-A0A1I6LN37-F1
#
_cell.length_a   1.000
_cell.length_b   1.000
_cell.length_c   1.000
_cell.angle_alpha   90.00
_cell.angle_beta   90.00
_cell.angle_gamma   90.00
#
_symmetry.space_group_name_H-M   'P 1'
#
loop_
_entity.id
_entity.type
_entity.pdbx_description
1 polymer ?
#
loop_
_entity_poly.entity_id
_entity_poly.type
_entity_poly.pdbx_seq_one_letter_code
_entity_poly.pdbx_strand_id
1 'polypeptide(L)'
;MMASDNGAKDSRVPHEIDVYNKRRERAGIDRHEPAIGLALSGGGIRSATFCLGILRAMAKNKVLHRIDYLSTVSGGGYIGASLGRLFKDKARTPREVEQGLASDHSLLLWWLRNNGRYLTPAGANDVIMAVAGQVRSFLVTQFEVLMLALVLACIVTFPHLLASLWLSPGQTLFFAGSPWWWLLLLPAALALTAAYAYWFLGRNRLPDLLTALLAAIVGIYAMHVAMAAFAATDDAVSNDSVITVLAYFATVLAIGFLLSPLGWIWARFMMGRPENDDKRRLMLTHVLSHCLRASLALALLGAMDLFSWYLGYLFMSVLSGQLSFQLGVSFSVVTLVVVVARNALPIVQANMAAAKRLPLTQIANILGLLLIMFIALLWLALVQVFVLSKNDNFAGTPLPGALGRWLCVFGAAAVFLLINGSVLQQLNRSSLHFFYRSRLARAYVSVGNDELHSGDAHGGDKPRFPASVLAKRRRDITDATAQVADLLNGDDVAMKDYQPATSGGPIHLINCCINQTEDDRTGNYNADRKGVNLTVSALGVETGTHGPVQPGHAAWEKTTLAEWIAISGAAVGSGMGSLTKPGMAAMIFLSGLRLGYWQHNLTKQASAGFHLLQKYQAMCGEMFARFPGLRAPRWYLSDGGHFDNTGVYALLKRKLPVIILADCGADPDYAFGDVENLIRKARIDHDAIIRFIDPESLPPLAGGLSAFFGTPDSIQPGTSNEYLLLAQITYSDDCTGALLIIKPRRTEDMPLDVAGYAARNASFPQQSTANQFFSEEEWESYCNLGLTLGRVLTTKFLHDLHPWINTGTTIGTNNATLTPPITRMTRNQRIATTLGTSIGIGAILTGLLAGWQAWNTRQDKDSQQLSAFATEARTILADISSPERQHKGFDQALDAKIDLLNSIAHTFPVNSDQQQVMQDIAEPLQNLCPPYGQALFNRCAADVVTLNAGARSSMHWDEAMASYSGFATNAPLLAGEGQQALATTSAATPKENSAGTPSTSMPSPPPPPPSSVLPSEPVVVTAQRQSEANAVAAAPEHYMPNPASVVTQAAPTRQSLPPSATPQNKSAFDRAKAACVTKSSQSFVLYTQIYDEAQRAPLSAVLTDIRSLGIATPGVENVTVTAKRNGNNSPARWNQPTILYRAEGQDCAQALAIYLTPFGSARQAVRAFPLPRALNGAANILELWIPNPSDATGTK
;
A
#
# COMPACT_ATOMS: atom_id res chain seq x y z
N MET A 1 -56.84 -37.42 -13.04
CA MET A 1 -56.67 -35.96 -13.20
C MET A 1 -55.17 -35.68 -13.17
N MET A 2 -54.58 -35.13 -14.23
CA MET A 2 -53.13 -34.87 -14.27
C MET A 2 -52.84 -33.54 -13.59
N ALA A 3 -51.92 -33.53 -12.62
CA ALA A 3 -51.32 -32.29 -12.13
C ALA A 3 -50.24 -31.82 -13.11
N SER A 4 -50.14 -30.52 -13.35
CA SER A 4 -49.22 -29.94 -14.34
C SER A 4 -47.78 -29.98 -13.85
N ASP A 5 -46.93 -30.71 -14.58
CA ASP A 5 -45.47 -30.72 -14.41
C ASP A 5 -44.88 -29.41 -14.93
N ASN A 6 -44.95 -28.35 -14.11
CA ASN A 6 -44.33 -27.05 -14.38
C ASN A 6 -42.81 -27.15 -14.19
N GLY A 7 -42.16 -27.84 -15.14
CA GLY A 7 -40.74 -28.12 -15.13
C GLY A 7 -39.88 -26.86 -15.25
N ALA A 8 -39.54 -26.26 -14.10
CA ALA A 8 -38.40 -25.35 -13.99
C ALA A 8 -37.15 -26.10 -14.49
N LYS A 9 -36.57 -25.64 -15.59
CA LYS A 9 -35.38 -26.30 -16.18
C LYS A 9 -34.22 -26.18 -15.21
N ASP A 10 -33.68 -27.31 -14.79
CA ASP A 10 -32.47 -27.37 -13.98
C ASP A 10 -31.35 -26.56 -14.66
N SER A 11 -30.84 -25.56 -13.95
CA SER A 11 -29.84 -24.62 -14.47
C SER A 11 -28.43 -25.24 -14.59
N ARG A 12 -28.24 -26.44 -14.02
CA ARG A 12 -26.96 -27.15 -13.98
C ARG A 12 -26.72 -27.92 -15.28
N VAL A 13 -25.44 -28.05 -15.65
CA VAL A 13 -25.05 -28.87 -16.81
C VAL A 13 -25.21 -30.37 -16.50
N PRO A 14 -25.53 -31.24 -17.49
CA PRO A 14 -25.90 -32.63 -17.24
C PRO A 14 -24.90 -33.46 -16.42
N HIS A 15 -23.59 -33.21 -16.58
CA HIS A 15 -22.55 -33.87 -15.78
C HIS A 15 -22.58 -33.45 -14.30
N GLU A 16 -22.89 -32.19 -14.02
CA GLU A 16 -23.05 -31.70 -12.65
C GLU A 16 -24.28 -32.33 -11.98
N ILE A 17 -25.39 -32.49 -12.72
CA ILE A 17 -26.61 -33.15 -12.24
C ILE A 17 -26.33 -34.62 -11.87
N ASP A 18 -25.55 -35.35 -12.69
CA ASP A 18 -25.12 -36.72 -12.39
C ASP A 18 -24.31 -36.81 -11.09
N VAL A 19 -23.30 -35.94 -10.93
CA VAL A 19 -22.46 -35.91 -9.72
C VAL A 19 -23.26 -35.50 -8.49
N TYR A 20 -24.15 -34.51 -8.60
CA TYR A 20 -25.07 -34.07 -7.55
C TYR A 20 -26.02 -35.20 -7.11
N ASN A 21 -26.61 -35.95 -8.05
CA ASN A 21 -27.52 -37.04 -7.71
C ASN A 21 -26.80 -38.20 -7.01
N LYS A 22 -25.65 -38.65 -7.52
CA LYS A 22 -24.79 -39.67 -6.89
C LYS A 22 -24.32 -39.24 -5.50
N ARG A 23 -24.04 -37.95 -5.32
CA ARG A 23 -23.66 -37.33 -4.05
C ARG A 23 -24.78 -37.44 -3.01
N ARG A 24 -26.03 -37.11 -3.37
CA ARG A 24 -27.20 -37.16 -2.47
C ARG A 24 -27.62 -38.58 -2.13
N GLU A 25 -27.64 -39.46 -3.12
CA GLU A 25 -27.84 -40.91 -2.95
C GLU A 25 -26.86 -41.47 -1.91
N ARG A 26 -25.56 -41.17 -2.07
CA ARG A 26 -24.53 -41.66 -1.14
C ARG A 26 -24.56 -41.00 0.24
N ALA A 27 -25.05 -39.77 0.34
CA ALA A 27 -25.29 -39.11 1.63
C ALA A 27 -26.59 -39.58 2.32
N GLY A 28 -27.43 -40.37 1.64
CA GLY A 28 -28.70 -40.87 2.17
C GLY A 28 -29.78 -39.78 2.26
N ILE A 29 -29.77 -38.83 1.33
CA ILE A 29 -30.69 -37.68 1.30
C ILE A 29 -31.80 -37.95 0.27
N ASP A 30 -33.05 -37.69 0.65
CA ASP A 30 -34.19 -37.72 -0.27
C ASP A 30 -33.98 -36.75 -1.45
N ARG A 31 -34.46 -37.12 -2.64
CA ARG A 31 -34.42 -36.26 -3.82
C ARG A 31 -35.34 -35.05 -3.68
N HIS A 32 -36.46 -35.19 -2.96
CA HIS A 32 -37.48 -34.15 -2.77
C HIS A 32 -37.09 -33.05 -1.78
N GLU A 33 -36.13 -33.31 -0.90
CA GLU A 33 -35.58 -32.31 0.02
C GLU A 33 -34.90 -31.15 -0.74
N PRO A 34 -34.94 -29.90 -0.25
CA PRO A 34 -34.32 -28.77 -0.93
C PRO A 34 -32.78 -28.89 -1.00
N ALA A 35 -32.21 -28.40 -2.09
CA ALA A 35 -30.76 -28.35 -2.31
C ALA A 35 -30.13 -27.21 -1.49
N ILE A 36 -29.03 -27.50 -0.77
CA ILE A 36 -28.41 -26.53 0.16
C ILE A 36 -27.00 -26.17 -0.29
N GLY A 37 -26.75 -24.87 -0.46
CA GLY A 37 -25.42 -24.30 -0.63
C GLY A 37 -24.89 -23.66 0.65
N LEU A 38 -23.62 -23.91 0.98
CA LEU A 38 -22.88 -23.24 2.06
C LEU A 38 -21.74 -22.41 1.48
N ALA A 39 -21.75 -21.11 1.74
CA ALA A 39 -20.71 -20.17 1.37
C ALA A 39 -19.83 -19.84 2.59
N LEU A 40 -18.53 -20.14 2.48
CA LEU A 40 -17.51 -19.79 3.47
C LEU A 40 -16.64 -18.68 2.89
N SER A 41 -16.87 -17.46 3.38
CA SER A 41 -16.24 -16.24 2.89
C SER A 41 -14.74 -16.13 3.20
N GLY A 42 -14.08 -15.14 2.59
CA GLY A 42 -12.66 -14.89 2.81
C GLY A 42 -12.31 -14.23 4.14
N GLY A 43 -11.02 -14.00 4.35
CA GLY A 43 -10.47 -13.43 5.58
C GLY A 43 -9.29 -14.20 6.19
N GLY A 44 -8.67 -15.11 5.45
CA GLY A 44 -7.57 -15.96 5.91
C GLY A 44 -7.92 -16.79 7.16
N ILE A 45 -6.95 -17.00 8.05
CA ILE A 45 -7.12 -17.91 9.19
C ILE A 45 -8.31 -17.60 10.11
N ARG A 46 -8.67 -16.31 10.29
CA ARG A 46 -9.87 -15.94 11.07
C ARG A 46 -11.13 -16.60 10.52
N SER A 47 -11.34 -16.50 9.20
CA SER A 47 -12.47 -17.16 8.53
C SER A 47 -12.35 -18.68 8.63
N ALA A 48 -11.18 -19.25 8.35
CA ALA A 48 -10.95 -20.70 8.41
C ALA A 48 -11.36 -21.30 9.77
N THR A 49 -10.97 -20.65 10.87
CA THR A 49 -11.23 -21.13 12.24
C THR A 49 -12.66 -20.85 12.70
N PHE A 50 -13.27 -19.71 12.36
CA PHE A 50 -14.68 -19.47 12.65
C PHE A 50 -15.61 -20.39 11.84
N CYS A 51 -15.32 -20.58 10.55
CA CYS A 51 -16.06 -21.50 9.68
C CYS A 51 -15.90 -22.96 10.13
N LEU A 52 -14.73 -23.38 10.64
CA LEU A 52 -14.58 -24.67 11.34
C LEU A 52 -15.58 -24.78 12.48
N GLY A 53 -15.73 -23.73 13.31
CA GLY A 53 -16.76 -23.67 14.35
C GLY A 53 -18.17 -23.97 13.82
N ILE A 54 -18.61 -23.27 12.78
CA ILE A 54 -19.93 -23.49 12.16
C ILE A 54 -20.07 -24.92 11.59
N LEU A 55 -19.06 -25.44 10.90
CA LEU A 55 -19.06 -26.81 10.38
C LEU A 55 -19.15 -27.85 11.50
N ARG A 56 -18.50 -27.61 12.65
CA ARG A 56 -18.61 -28.44 13.86
C ARG A 56 -19.99 -28.34 14.51
N ALA A 57 -20.64 -27.18 14.48
CA ALA A 57 -22.02 -27.03 14.95
C ALA A 57 -23.01 -27.82 14.07
N MET A 58 -22.92 -27.64 12.74
CA MET A 58 -23.67 -28.44 11.76
C MET A 58 -23.45 -29.94 11.96
N ALA A 59 -22.21 -30.35 12.27
CA ALA A 59 -21.87 -31.74 12.53
C ALA A 59 -22.49 -32.29 13.83
N LYS A 60 -22.39 -31.55 14.95
CA LYS A 60 -23.06 -31.91 16.22
C LYS A 60 -24.59 -32.00 16.06
N ASN A 61 -25.17 -31.12 15.22
CA ASN A 61 -26.60 -31.11 14.88
C ASN A 61 -27.01 -32.15 13.82
N LYS A 62 -26.06 -32.91 13.25
CA LYS A 62 -26.29 -33.90 12.19
C LYS A 62 -26.95 -33.32 10.93
N VAL A 63 -26.50 -32.13 10.51
CA VAL A 63 -26.94 -31.48 9.25
C VAL A 63 -25.79 -31.22 8.27
N LEU A 64 -24.54 -31.50 8.62
CA LEU A 64 -23.41 -31.24 7.73
C LEU A 64 -23.50 -32.09 6.45
N HIS A 65 -23.99 -33.32 6.56
CA HIS A 65 -24.24 -34.16 5.39
C HIS A 65 -25.31 -33.60 4.44
N ARG A 66 -26.15 -32.62 4.85
CA ARG A 66 -27.18 -31.99 4.01
C ARG A 66 -26.64 -30.96 3.01
N ILE A 67 -25.39 -30.51 3.17
CA ILE A 67 -24.79 -29.51 2.29
C ILE A 67 -24.39 -30.14 0.94
N ASP A 68 -25.05 -29.74 -0.14
CA ASP A 68 -24.77 -30.23 -1.51
C ASP A 68 -23.61 -29.47 -2.15
N TYR A 69 -23.56 -28.17 -1.95
CA TYR A 69 -22.54 -27.27 -2.50
C TYR A 69 -21.79 -26.56 -1.38
N LEU A 70 -20.47 -26.54 -1.50
CA LEU A 70 -19.58 -25.79 -0.62
C LEU A 70 -18.84 -24.77 -1.47
N SER A 71 -19.22 -23.51 -1.39
CA SER A 71 -18.54 -22.41 -2.09
C SER A 71 -17.60 -21.70 -1.15
N THR A 72 -16.37 -21.44 -1.59
CA THR A 72 -15.33 -20.91 -0.70
C THR A 72 -14.51 -19.79 -1.32
N VAL A 73 -14.00 -18.92 -0.46
CA VAL A 73 -13.06 -17.85 -0.81
C VAL A 73 -11.94 -17.86 0.23
N SER A 74 -10.68 -17.76 -0.21
CA SER A 74 -9.55 -17.42 0.65
C SER A 74 -9.47 -18.31 1.92
N GLY A 75 -9.63 -17.72 3.11
CA GLY A 75 -9.69 -18.42 4.40
C GLY A 75 -10.76 -19.52 4.50
N GLY A 76 -11.97 -19.28 3.97
CA GLY A 76 -13.00 -20.32 3.86
C GLY A 76 -12.56 -21.50 2.98
N GLY A 77 -11.70 -21.23 2.00
CA GLY A 77 -11.06 -22.24 1.15
C GLY A 77 -10.10 -23.14 1.91
N TYR A 78 -9.39 -22.63 2.93
CA TYR A 78 -8.47 -23.43 3.75
C TYR A 78 -9.25 -24.59 4.41
N ILE A 79 -10.33 -24.26 5.12
CA ILE A 79 -11.13 -25.24 5.86
C ILE A 79 -12.04 -26.06 4.94
N GLY A 80 -12.53 -25.49 3.83
CA GLY A 80 -13.28 -26.24 2.83
C GLY A 80 -12.43 -27.31 2.14
N ALA A 81 -11.14 -27.03 1.92
CA ALA A 81 -10.18 -28.03 1.44
C ALA A 81 -9.96 -29.14 2.46
N SER A 82 -9.74 -28.81 3.74
CA SER A 82 -9.69 -29.81 4.83
C SER A 82 -10.94 -30.68 4.87
N LEU A 83 -12.13 -30.07 4.86
CA LEU A 83 -13.41 -30.77 4.89
C LEU A 83 -13.54 -31.74 3.70
N GLY A 84 -13.30 -31.27 2.47
CA GLY A 84 -13.36 -32.14 1.30
C GLY A 84 -12.29 -33.24 1.30
N ARG A 85 -11.10 -33.00 1.89
CA ARG A 85 -10.04 -34.03 2.01
C ARG A 85 -10.38 -35.15 3.00
N LEU A 86 -11.37 -34.95 3.88
CA LEU A 86 -11.95 -36.04 4.69
C LEU A 86 -12.79 -37.01 3.84
N PHE A 87 -13.31 -36.58 2.69
CA PHE A 87 -14.11 -37.38 1.75
C PHE A 87 -13.23 -37.87 0.58
N LYS A 88 -12.49 -38.97 0.77
CA LYS A 88 -11.63 -39.56 -0.28
C LYS A 88 -12.01 -41.02 -0.62
N ASP A 89 -11.86 -41.38 -1.89
CA ASP A 89 -11.79 -42.75 -2.44
C ASP A 89 -12.77 -43.78 -1.87
N LYS A 90 -13.99 -43.33 -1.54
CA LYS A 90 -15.04 -44.13 -0.88
C LYS A 90 -14.69 -44.65 0.54
N ALA A 91 -13.51 -44.37 1.08
CA ALA A 91 -12.96 -44.97 2.31
C ALA A 91 -13.66 -44.54 3.61
N ARG A 92 -14.47 -43.47 3.58
CA ARG A 92 -15.30 -43.00 4.68
C ARG A 92 -16.74 -42.76 4.22
N THR A 93 -17.69 -42.98 5.11
CA THR A 93 -19.08 -42.54 4.94
C THR A 93 -19.25 -41.08 5.40
N PRO A 94 -20.25 -40.34 4.87
CA PRO A 94 -20.56 -39.00 5.35
C PRO A 94 -20.89 -38.93 6.85
N ARG A 95 -21.45 -39.99 7.42
CA ARG A 95 -21.78 -40.09 8.85
C ARG A 95 -20.53 -40.16 9.74
N GLU A 96 -19.47 -40.85 9.29
CA GLU A 96 -18.20 -40.90 10.03
C GLU A 96 -17.46 -39.56 9.98
N VAL A 97 -17.49 -38.87 8.83
CA VAL A 97 -16.95 -37.51 8.69
C VAL A 97 -17.69 -36.53 9.61
N GLU A 98 -19.03 -36.61 9.63
CA GLU A 98 -19.88 -35.81 10.51
C GLU A 98 -19.58 -36.09 12.00
N GLN A 99 -19.54 -37.36 12.43
CA GLN A 99 -19.23 -37.74 13.82
C GLN A 99 -17.81 -37.32 14.25
N GLY A 100 -16.81 -37.50 13.38
CA GLY A 100 -15.42 -37.15 13.67
C GLY A 100 -15.17 -35.64 13.77
N LEU A 101 -15.93 -34.83 13.01
CA LEU A 101 -15.88 -33.37 13.10
C LEU A 101 -16.68 -32.83 14.30
N ALA A 102 -17.80 -33.48 14.65
CA ALA A 102 -18.60 -33.18 15.84
C ALA A 102 -17.83 -33.45 17.16
N SER A 103 -16.84 -34.35 17.15
CA SER A 103 -16.00 -34.68 18.30
C SER A 103 -15.19 -33.49 18.81
N ASP A 104 -15.08 -33.35 20.13
CA ASP A 104 -14.19 -32.39 20.81
C ASP A 104 -12.81 -33.00 21.11
N HIS A 105 -12.56 -34.24 20.67
CA HIS A 105 -11.37 -35.03 20.96
C HIS A 105 -10.77 -35.70 19.73
N SER A 106 -11.08 -35.27 18.50
CA SER A 106 -10.48 -35.81 17.28
C SER A 106 -9.05 -35.33 17.06
N LEU A 107 -8.22 -36.13 16.38
CA LEU A 107 -6.86 -35.75 15.99
C LEU A 107 -6.86 -34.50 15.08
N LEU A 108 -7.85 -34.39 14.19
CA LEU A 108 -8.13 -33.24 13.33
C LEU A 108 -8.22 -31.91 14.10
N LEU A 109 -8.99 -31.88 15.20
CA LEU A 109 -9.19 -30.65 15.98
C LEU A 109 -7.89 -30.20 16.64
N TRP A 110 -7.14 -31.14 17.22
CA TRP A 110 -5.82 -30.89 17.80
C TRP A 110 -4.80 -30.46 16.75
N TRP A 111 -4.80 -31.07 15.57
CA TRP A 111 -3.90 -30.70 14.47
C TRP A 111 -4.16 -29.26 14.00
N LEU A 112 -5.41 -28.90 13.70
CA LEU A 112 -5.73 -27.56 13.20
C LEU A 112 -5.52 -26.47 14.27
N ARG A 113 -5.75 -26.79 15.56
CA ARG A 113 -5.44 -25.89 16.69
C ARG A 113 -3.95 -25.61 16.81
N ASN A 114 -3.13 -26.67 16.93
CA ASN A 114 -1.69 -26.53 17.11
C ASN A 114 -1.02 -25.85 15.91
N ASN A 115 -1.58 -26.05 14.71
CA ASN A 115 -1.10 -25.42 13.48
C ASN A 115 -1.75 -24.04 13.20
N GLY A 116 -2.33 -23.38 14.21
CA GLY A 116 -2.81 -22.00 14.12
C GLY A 116 -1.75 -20.96 13.69
N ARG A 117 -0.46 -21.34 13.72
CA ARG A 117 0.67 -20.54 13.20
C ARG A 117 1.30 -21.15 11.93
N TYR A 118 0.49 -21.78 11.07
CA TYR A 118 0.89 -22.54 9.88
C TYR A 118 1.96 -21.91 8.97
N LEU A 119 2.08 -20.57 8.92
CA LEU A 119 3.12 -19.88 8.14
C LEU A 119 4.53 -20.01 8.75
N THR A 120 4.65 -20.04 10.08
CA THR A 120 5.93 -20.16 10.81
C THR A 120 5.83 -21.08 12.04
N PRO A 121 5.42 -22.36 11.89
CA PRO A 121 5.29 -23.32 12.99
C PRO A 121 6.61 -23.57 13.74
N ALA A 122 7.77 -23.56 13.06
CA ALA A 122 9.09 -23.65 13.70
C ALA A 122 9.65 -22.28 14.16
N GLY A 123 8.79 -21.28 14.31
CA GLY A 123 9.14 -19.95 14.81
C GLY A 123 10.22 -19.26 13.98
N ALA A 124 11.30 -18.84 14.63
CA ALA A 124 12.38 -18.06 14.02
C ALA A 124 13.06 -18.76 12.84
N ASN A 125 13.17 -20.10 12.84
CA ASN A 125 13.79 -20.83 11.73
C ASN A 125 12.95 -20.69 10.44
N ASP A 126 11.63 -20.81 10.54
CA ASP A 126 10.72 -20.59 9.41
C ASP A 126 10.71 -19.13 8.94
N VAL A 127 10.89 -18.16 9.85
CA VAL A 127 11.07 -16.74 9.48
C VAL A 127 12.35 -16.56 8.66
N ILE A 128 13.46 -17.18 9.06
CA ILE A 128 14.72 -17.14 8.30
C ILE A 128 14.54 -17.78 6.91
N MET A 129 13.87 -18.93 6.82
CA MET A 129 13.55 -19.56 5.53
C MET A 129 12.65 -18.69 4.65
N ALA A 130 11.65 -18.03 5.23
CA ALA A 130 10.76 -17.10 4.51
C ALA A 130 11.53 -15.87 4.01
N VAL A 131 12.42 -15.29 4.83
CA VAL A 131 13.28 -14.16 4.46
C VAL A 131 14.29 -14.56 3.37
N ALA A 132 14.93 -15.72 3.47
CA ALA A 132 15.82 -16.24 2.44
C ALA A 132 15.07 -16.49 1.11
N GLY A 133 13.86 -17.05 1.18
CA GLY A 133 12.95 -17.19 0.05
C GLY A 133 12.59 -15.84 -0.57
N GLN A 134 12.33 -14.81 0.25
CA GLN A 134 12.02 -13.46 -0.21
C GLN A 134 13.22 -12.78 -0.86
N VAL A 135 14.41 -12.86 -0.25
CA VAL A 135 15.66 -12.30 -0.80
C VAL A 135 15.95 -12.93 -2.16
N ARG A 136 15.78 -14.26 -2.32
CA ARG A 136 15.88 -14.94 -3.61
C ARG A 136 14.85 -14.41 -4.62
N SER A 137 13.57 -14.31 -4.24
CA SER A 137 12.51 -13.82 -5.12
C SER A 137 12.70 -12.36 -5.54
N PHE A 138 13.20 -11.52 -4.63
CA PHE A 138 13.59 -10.14 -4.89
C PHE A 138 14.77 -10.07 -5.88
N LEU A 139 15.88 -10.75 -5.60
CA LEU A 139 17.07 -10.75 -6.46
C LEU A 139 16.75 -11.26 -7.89
N VAL A 140 15.98 -12.34 -8.03
CA VAL A 140 15.53 -12.83 -9.34
C VAL A 140 14.65 -11.80 -10.05
N THR A 141 13.72 -11.14 -9.33
CA THR A 141 12.84 -10.13 -9.94
C THR A 141 13.63 -8.89 -10.35
N GLN A 142 14.58 -8.42 -9.55
CA GLN A 142 15.47 -7.31 -9.88
C GLN A 142 16.39 -7.64 -11.06
N PHE A 143 16.87 -8.89 -11.18
CA PHE A 143 17.68 -9.33 -12.32
C PHE A 143 16.87 -9.36 -13.63
N GLU A 144 15.62 -9.82 -13.60
CA GLU A 144 14.73 -9.80 -14.77
C GLU A 144 14.38 -8.35 -15.17
N VAL A 145 14.19 -7.46 -14.19
CA VAL A 145 13.95 -6.02 -14.43
C VAL A 145 15.19 -5.35 -15.01
N LEU A 146 16.38 -5.67 -14.51
CA LEU A 146 17.67 -5.25 -15.07
C LEU A 146 17.77 -5.64 -16.55
N MET A 147 17.48 -6.90 -16.91
CA MET A 147 17.58 -7.35 -18.31
C MET A 147 16.62 -6.60 -19.25
N LEU A 148 15.42 -6.24 -18.78
CA LEU A 148 14.52 -5.35 -19.52
C LEU A 148 15.04 -3.90 -19.59
N ALA A 149 15.60 -3.38 -18.50
CA ALA A 149 16.15 -2.02 -18.43
C ALA A 149 17.39 -1.86 -19.32
N LEU A 150 18.26 -2.88 -19.42
CA LEU A 150 19.40 -2.91 -20.33
C LEU A 150 18.95 -2.89 -21.80
N VAL A 151 17.93 -3.68 -22.18
CA VAL A 151 17.40 -3.64 -23.56
C VAL A 151 16.74 -2.28 -23.86
N LEU A 152 15.99 -1.70 -22.91
CA LEU A 152 15.45 -0.35 -23.07
C LEU A 152 16.58 0.68 -23.22
N ALA A 153 17.64 0.58 -22.43
CA ALA A 153 18.80 1.47 -22.52
C ALA A 153 19.57 1.34 -23.84
N CYS A 154 19.75 0.11 -24.34
CA CYS A 154 20.30 -0.15 -25.67
C CYS A 154 19.41 0.43 -26.78
N ILE A 155 18.08 0.37 -26.66
CA ILE A 155 17.17 1.03 -27.61
C ILE A 155 17.36 2.55 -27.58
N VAL A 156 17.35 3.19 -26.40
CA VAL A 156 17.50 4.65 -26.25
C VAL A 156 18.85 5.15 -26.79
N THR A 157 19.92 4.38 -26.58
CA THR A 157 21.28 4.72 -27.05
C THR A 157 21.56 4.39 -28.51
N PHE A 158 20.75 3.55 -29.16
CA PHE A 158 21.00 3.10 -30.54
C PHE A 158 21.03 4.25 -31.57
N PRO A 159 20.15 5.27 -31.54
CA PRO A 159 20.26 6.42 -32.43
C PRO A 159 21.51 7.27 -32.22
N HIS A 160 22.03 7.37 -30.99
CA HIS A 160 23.32 8.04 -30.72
C HIS A 160 24.50 7.26 -31.29
N LEU A 161 24.47 5.93 -31.16
CA LEU A 161 25.46 5.04 -31.77
C LEU A 161 25.44 5.17 -33.30
N LEU A 162 24.26 5.22 -33.93
CA LEU A 162 24.13 5.51 -35.36
C LEU A 162 24.65 6.91 -35.71
N ALA A 163 24.29 7.96 -34.96
CA ALA A 163 24.78 9.31 -35.21
C ALA A 163 26.32 9.37 -35.20
N SER A 164 26.96 8.70 -34.24
CA SER A 164 28.43 8.64 -34.11
C SER A 164 29.14 7.85 -35.24
N LEU A 165 28.40 7.11 -36.07
CA LEU A 165 28.93 6.39 -37.24
C LEU A 165 28.78 7.16 -38.56
N TRP A 166 27.96 8.23 -38.59
CA TRP A 166 27.61 8.96 -39.82
C TRP A 166 27.93 10.46 -39.77
N LEU A 167 27.95 11.09 -38.59
CA LEU A 167 28.36 12.49 -38.43
C LEU A 167 29.88 12.60 -38.31
N SER A 168 30.47 13.57 -39.00
CA SER A 168 31.88 13.91 -38.81
C SER A 168 32.08 14.67 -37.48
N PRO A 169 33.22 14.50 -36.79
CA PRO A 169 33.43 15.17 -35.50
C PRO A 169 33.42 16.69 -35.65
N GLY A 170 32.57 17.35 -34.85
CA GLY A 170 32.30 18.80 -34.92
C GLY A 170 30.91 19.16 -35.45
N GLN A 171 30.16 18.24 -36.08
CA GLN A 171 28.82 18.55 -36.62
C GLN A 171 27.69 18.35 -35.59
N THR A 172 27.24 19.45 -34.97
CA THR A 172 26.08 19.47 -34.08
C THR A 172 24.75 19.34 -34.85
N LEU A 173 23.83 18.52 -34.33
CA LEU A 173 22.45 18.50 -34.81
C LEU A 173 21.72 19.75 -34.30
N PHE A 174 21.27 20.61 -35.22
CA PHE A 174 20.83 21.99 -34.96
C PHE A 174 19.51 22.17 -34.15
N PHE A 175 18.97 21.09 -33.59
CA PHE A 175 17.90 21.10 -32.59
C PHE A 175 18.25 20.11 -31.47
N ALA A 176 18.63 20.66 -30.31
CA ALA A 176 18.56 20.06 -28.97
C ALA A 176 19.11 18.62 -28.79
N GLY A 177 20.32 18.32 -29.27
CA GLY A 177 21.23 17.31 -28.68
C GLY A 177 20.85 15.83 -28.71
N SER A 178 19.65 15.45 -29.16
CA SER A 178 19.21 14.05 -29.20
C SER A 178 18.49 13.69 -30.52
N PRO A 179 18.83 12.57 -31.16
CA PRO A 179 18.13 12.09 -32.36
C PRO A 179 16.63 11.80 -32.15
N TRP A 180 16.19 11.58 -30.91
CA TRP A 180 14.78 11.30 -30.61
C TRP A 180 13.83 12.45 -30.98
N TRP A 181 14.29 13.70 -30.85
CA TRP A 181 13.52 14.89 -31.25
C TRP A 181 13.38 15.03 -32.77
N TRP A 182 14.31 14.46 -33.55
CA TRP A 182 14.22 14.42 -35.01
C TRP A 182 13.28 13.31 -35.49
N LEU A 183 13.35 12.13 -34.86
CA LEU A 183 12.42 11.02 -35.13
C LEU A 183 10.96 11.39 -34.83
N LEU A 184 10.72 12.28 -33.85
CA LEU A 184 9.41 12.82 -33.48
C LEU A 184 8.70 13.58 -34.63
N LEU A 185 9.46 14.21 -35.52
CA LEU A 185 8.91 15.05 -36.60
C LEU A 185 8.08 14.26 -37.61
N LEU A 186 8.47 13.02 -37.93
CA LEU A 186 7.78 12.19 -38.93
C LEU A 186 6.35 11.79 -38.52
N PRO A 187 6.09 11.20 -37.33
CA PRO A 187 4.73 10.96 -36.88
C PRO A 187 3.95 12.24 -36.57
N ALA A 188 4.62 13.33 -36.16
CA ALA A 188 3.94 14.62 -35.98
C ALA A 188 3.43 15.20 -37.31
N ALA A 189 4.25 15.15 -38.36
CA ALA A 189 3.85 15.53 -39.72
C ALA A 189 2.74 14.62 -40.26
N LEU A 190 2.83 13.30 -40.05
CA LEU A 190 1.80 12.35 -40.49
C LEU A 190 0.47 12.54 -39.73
N ALA A 191 0.52 12.85 -38.44
CA ALA A 191 -0.65 13.22 -37.63
C ALA A 191 -1.35 14.45 -38.21
N LEU A 192 -0.61 15.53 -38.46
CA LEU A 192 -1.19 16.77 -38.99
C LEU A 192 -1.71 16.59 -40.42
N THR A 193 -1.00 15.82 -41.25
CA THR A 193 -1.45 15.47 -42.61
C THR A 193 -2.75 14.65 -42.57
N ALA A 194 -2.91 13.74 -41.59
CA ALA A 194 -4.15 12.99 -41.37
C ALA A 194 -5.30 13.88 -40.87
N ALA A 195 -5.00 14.90 -40.04
CA ALA A 195 -5.99 15.88 -39.59
C ALA A 195 -6.48 16.77 -40.75
N TYR A 196 -5.59 17.25 -41.61
CA TYR A 196 -5.98 17.93 -42.86
C TYR A 196 -6.76 17.00 -43.80
N ALA A 197 -6.35 15.72 -43.94
CA ALA A 197 -7.08 14.76 -44.76
C ALA A 197 -8.51 14.46 -44.24
N TYR A 198 -8.70 14.51 -42.91
CA TYR A 198 -10.03 14.40 -42.29
C TYR A 198 -10.91 15.61 -42.63
N TRP A 199 -10.34 16.82 -42.61
CA TRP A 199 -11.04 18.06 -42.96
C TRP A 199 -11.40 18.11 -44.46
N PHE A 200 -10.46 17.76 -45.35
CA PHE A 200 -10.64 17.76 -46.81
C PHE A 200 -11.36 16.51 -47.37
N LEU A 201 -11.96 15.69 -46.50
CA LEU A 201 -12.79 14.54 -46.91
C LEU A 201 -14.18 14.95 -47.46
N GLY A 202 -14.33 16.20 -47.90
CA GLY A 202 -15.57 16.75 -48.46
C GLY A 202 -15.75 16.42 -49.95
N ARG A 203 -17.01 16.45 -50.41
CA ARG A 203 -17.34 16.29 -51.84
C ARG A 203 -16.86 17.49 -52.70
N ASN A 204 -16.60 18.63 -52.06
CA ASN A 204 -16.29 19.92 -52.71
C ASN A 204 -14.82 20.01 -53.13
N ARG A 205 -14.47 19.54 -54.33
CA ARG A 205 -13.06 19.44 -54.77
C ARG A 205 -12.29 20.77 -54.81
N LEU A 206 -12.93 21.85 -55.30
CA LEU A 206 -12.27 23.14 -55.56
C LEU A 206 -12.07 24.00 -54.29
N PRO A 207 -13.08 24.24 -53.42
CA PRO A 207 -12.88 25.02 -52.19
C PRO A 207 -11.79 24.43 -51.30
N ASP A 208 -11.85 23.12 -51.05
CA ASP A 208 -10.86 22.38 -50.28
C ASP A 208 -9.42 22.54 -50.84
N LEU A 209 -9.26 22.59 -52.16
CA LEU A 209 -7.96 22.79 -52.82
C LEU A 209 -7.46 24.23 -52.63
N LEU A 210 -8.35 25.22 -52.80
CA LEU A 210 -8.02 26.63 -52.58
C LEU A 210 -7.64 26.89 -51.12
N THR A 211 -8.33 26.26 -50.16
CA THR A 211 -7.98 26.32 -48.73
C THR A 211 -6.60 25.71 -48.44
N ALA A 212 -6.27 24.55 -49.04
CA ALA A 212 -4.96 23.93 -48.88
C ALA A 212 -3.83 24.77 -49.51
N LEU A 213 -4.06 25.37 -50.68
CA LEU A 213 -3.08 26.26 -51.32
C LEU A 213 -2.90 27.57 -50.55
N LEU A 214 -3.98 28.18 -50.06
CA LEU A 214 -3.91 29.39 -49.24
C LEU A 214 -3.16 29.15 -47.93
N ALA A 215 -3.42 28.02 -47.26
CA ALA A 215 -2.66 27.59 -46.10
C ALA A 215 -1.17 27.43 -46.42
N ALA A 216 -0.81 26.71 -47.50
CA ALA A 216 0.58 26.58 -47.91
C ALA A 216 1.28 27.94 -48.17
N ILE A 217 0.60 28.92 -48.78
CA ILE A 217 1.13 30.28 -48.98
C ILE A 217 1.40 30.98 -47.64
N VAL A 218 0.47 30.90 -46.67
CA VAL A 218 0.66 31.41 -45.31
C VAL A 218 1.84 30.71 -44.62
N GLY A 219 2.02 29.41 -44.85
CA GLY A 219 3.16 28.63 -44.36
C GLY A 219 4.51 29.10 -44.93
N ILE A 220 4.57 29.39 -46.24
CA ILE A 220 5.77 29.96 -46.89
C ILE A 220 6.10 31.33 -46.28
N TYR A 221 5.11 32.20 -46.09
CA TYR A 221 5.33 33.52 -45.48
C TYR A 221 5.80 33.41 -44.02
N ALA A 222 5.21 32.52 -43.22
CA ALA A 222 5.65 32.26 -41.86
C ALA A 222 7.09 31.72 -41.80
N MET A 223 7.51 30.87 -42.75
CA MET A 223 8.89 30.40 -42.85
C MET A 223 9.85 31.55 -43.17
N HIS A 224 9.47 32.45 -44.07
CA HIS A 224 10.29 33.63 -44.41
C HIS A 224 10.49 34.56 -43.20
N VAL A 225 9.43 34.81 -42.43
CA VAL A 225 9.50 35.58 -41.17
C VAL A 225 10.39 34.86 -40.13
N ALA A 226 10.28 33.54 -40.01
CA ALA A 226 11.12 32.76 -39.10
C ALA A 226 12.62 32.83 -39.47
N MET A 227 12.96 32.66 -40.76
CA MET A 227 14.35 32.77 -41.23
C MET A 227 14.92 34.18 -41.03
N ALA A 228 14.12 35.22 -41.26
CA ALA A 228 14.54 36.61 -41.01
C ALA A 228 14.78 36.87 -39.51
N ALA A 229 13.94 36.30 -38.63
CA ALA A 229 14.12 36.41 -37.18
C ALA A 229 15.36 35.65 -36.67
N PHE A 230 15.66 34.46 -37.21
CA PHE A 230 16.89 33.73 -36.87
C PHE A 230 18.16 34.47 -37.33
N ALA A 231 18.16 35.04 -38.54
CA ALA A 231 19.29 35.86 -39.01
C ALA A 231 19.53 37.08 -38.08
N ALA A 232 18.45 37.75 -37.65
CA ALA A 232 18.54 38.87 -36.72
C ALA A 232 19.04 38.48 -35.31
N THR A 233 18.96 37.21 -34.92
CA THR A 233 19.53 36.73 -33.64
C THR A 233 21.00 36.32 -33.72
N ASP A 234 21.54 36.05 -34.92
CA ASP A 234 22.96 35.67 -35.12
C ASP A 234 23.87 36.91 -35.11
N ASP A 235 23.40 38.05 -35.62
CA ASP A 235 24.11 39.35 -35.60
C ASP A 235 24.07 40.07 -34.22
N ALA A 236 23.29 39.56 -33.25
CA ALA A 236 22.98 40.27 -32.01
C ALA A 236 23.80 39.80 -30.80
N VAL A 237 24.71 40.66 -30.31
CA VAL A 237 25.49 40.42 -29.07
C VAL A 237 24.59 40.33 -27.81
N SER A 238 23.36 40.83 -27.89
CA SER A 238 22.34 40.68 -26.85
C SER A 238 21.46 39.44 -27.09
N ASN A 239 21.48 38.51 -26.14
CA ASN A 239 20.69 37.27 -26.15
C ASN A 239 19.19 37.54 -25.89
N ASP A 240 18.49 38.21 -26.82
CA ASP A 240 17.05 38.49 -26.69
C ASP A 240 16.21 37.23 -26.95
N SER A 241 16.00 36.50 -25.86
CA SER A 241 15.18 35.28 -25.80
C SER A 241 13.78 35.42 -26.41
N VAL A 242 13.21 36.63 -26.49
CA VAL A 242 11.86 36.84 -27.03
C VAL A 242 11.83 36.66 -28.54
N ILE A 243 12.80 37.23 -29.26
CA ILE A 243 12.90 37.11 -30.72
C ILE A 243 13.12 35.64 -31.12
N THR A 244 14.03 34.98 -30.41
CA THR A 244 14.33 33.54 -30.58
C THR A 244 13.09 32.66 -30.39
N VAL A 245 12.29 32.90 -29.34
CA VAL A 245 11.04 32.15 -29.10
C VAL A 245 10.01 32.40 -30.21
N LEU A 246 9.90 33.64 -30.71
CA LEU A 246 9.01 33.97 -31.82
C LEU A 246 9.45 33.31 -33.14
N ALA A 247 10.76 33.22 -33.41
CA ALA A 247 11.31 32.52 -34.58
C ALA A 247 10.98 31.02 -34.56
N TYR A 248 11.15 30.36 -33.42
CA TYR A 248 10.73 28.95 -33.24
C TYR A 248 9.21 28.78 -33.42
N PHE A 249 8.38 29.67 -32.86
CA PHE A 249 6.93 29.59 -33.01
C PHE A 249 6.46 29.78 -34.46
N ALA A 250 7.04 30.75 -35.18
CA ALA A 250 6.78 30.97 -36.60
C ALA A 250 7.21 29.75 -37.45
N THR A 251 8.33 29.10 -37.12
CA THR A 251 8.79 27.87 -37.78
C THR A 251 7.79 26.72 -37.62
N VAL A 252 7.26 26.52 -36.40
CA VAL A 252 6.28 25.46 -36.13
C VAL A 252 4.97 25.71 -36.89
N LEU A 253 4.49 26.96 -36.94
CA LEU A 253 3.33 27.34 -37.75
C LEU A 253 3.57 27.11 -39.24
N ALA A 254 4.75 27.49 -39.74
CA ALA A 254 5.13 27.34 -41.14
C ALA A 254 5.10 25.87 -41.59
N ILE A 255 5.81 25.00 -40.86
CA ILE A 255 5.82 23.55 -41.09
C ILE A 255 4.39 23.00 -41.03
N GLY A 256 3.58 23.47 -40.07
CA GLY A 256 2.20 23.05 -39.92
C GLY A 256 1.36 23.30 -41.18
N PHE A 257 1.30 24.54 -41.65
CA PHE A 257 0.50 24.91 -42.81
C PHE A 257 0.99 24.31 -44.14
N LEU A 258 2.31 24.15 -44.30
CA LEU A 258 2.92 23.55 -45.50
C LEU A 258 2.49 22.10 -45.77
N LEU A 259 2.04 21.36 -44.76
CA LEU A 259 1.57 19.98 -44.90
C LEU A 259 0.11 19.86 -45.41
N SER A 260 -0.63 20.97 -45.47
CA SER A 260 -2.06 20.94 -45.87
C SER A 260 -2.35 20.43 -47.30
N PRO A 261 -1.52 20.66 -48.34
CA PRO A 261 -1.74 20.06 -49.66
C PRO A 261 -1.57 18.54 -49.68
N LEU A 262 -0.67 17.99 -48.86
CA LEU A 262 -0.50 16.55 -48.70
C LEU A 262 -1.74 15.91 -48.06
N GLY A 263 -2.37 16.61 -47.10
CA GLY A 263 -3.64 16.21 -46.52
C GLY A 263 -4.77 16.17 -47.55
N TRP A 264 -4.84 17.18 -48.43
CA TRP A 264 -5.81 17.18 -49.53
C TRP A 264 -5.57 16.01 -50.51
N ILE A 265 -4.32 15.75 -50.91
CA ILE A 265 -3.96 14.63 -51.80
C ILE A 265 -4.40 13.29 -51.17
N TRP A 266 -4.11 13.08 -49.88
CA TRP A 266 -4.49 11.87 -49.16
C TRP A 266 -6.02 11.70 -49.08
N ALA A 267 -6.77 12.78 -48.83
CA ALA A 267 -8.24 12.75 -48.86
C ALA A 267 -8.80 12.35 -50.23
N ARG A 268 -8.21 12.83 -51.33
CA ARG A 268 -8.62 12.43 -52.70
C ARG A 268 -8.27 10.97 -53.01
N PHE A 269 -7.11 10.48 -52.58
CA PHE A 269 -6.75 9.06 -52.70
C PHE A 269 -7.70 8.15 -51.90
N MET A 270 -8.05 8.54 -50.66
CA MET A 270 -9.02 7.83 -49.81
C MET A 270 -10.41 7.77 -50.46
N MET A 271 -10.86 8.84 -51.12
CA MET A 271 -12.14 8.85 -51.83
C MET A 271 -12.19 7.97 -53.08
N GLY A 272 -11.06 7.45 -53.57
CA GLY A 272 -11.01 6.43 -54.62
C GLY A 272 -11.40 5.01 -54.17
N ARG A 273 -11.53 4.76 -52.86
CA ARG A 273 -11.91 3.44 -52.30
C ARG A 273 -13.43 3.31 -52.13
N PRO A 274 -14.02 2.11 -52.28
CA PRO A 274 -15.47 1.88 -52.18
C PRO A 274 -16.04 1.91 -50.73
N GLU A 275 -15.41 2.66 -49.83
CA GLU A 275 -15.78 2.75 -48.41
C GLU A 275 -16.66 3.97 -48.12
N ASN A 276 -17.59 3.85 -47.15
CA ASN A 276 -18.40 4.98 -46.68
C ASN A 276 -17.54 6.05 -45.99
N ASP A 277 -17.98 7.31 -46.06
CA ASP A 277 -17.25 8.46 -45.49
C ASP A 277 -16.98 8.33 -43.98
N ASP A 278 -17.89 7.73 -43.20
CA ASP A 278 -17.67 7.48 -41.77
C ASP A 278 -16.55 6.47 -41.50
N LYS A 279 -16.38 5.45 -42.35
CA LYS A 279 -15.26 4.49 -42.25
C LYS A 279 -13.94 5.16 -42.58
N ARG A 280 -13.91 5.98 -43.64
CA ARG A 280 -12.73 6.78 -44.04
C ARG A 280 -12.33 7.75 -42.92
N ARG A 281 -13.30 8.45 -42.31
CA ARG A 281 -13.11 9.32 -41.13
C ARG A 281 -12.55 8.57 -39.95
N LEU A 282 -13.18 7.44 -39.55
CA LEU A 282 -12.71 6.60 -38.46
C LEU A 282 -11.29 6.06 -38.70
N MET A 283 -10.95 5.69 -39.94
CA MET A 283 -9.59 5.27 -40.31
C MET A 283 -8.58 6.39 -40.11
N LEU A 284 -8.89 7.62 -40.55
CA LEU A 284 -8.02 8.79 -40.35
C LEU A 284 -7.88 9.15 -38.86
N THR A 285 -8.96 9.08 -38.07
CA THR A 285 -8.92 9.25 -36.62
C THR A 285 -8.06 8.17 -35.94
N HIS A 286 -8.12 6.92 -36.40
CA HIS A 286 -7.22 5.87 -35.92
C HIS A 286 -5.77 6.14 -36.31
N VAL A 287 -5.46 6.55 -37.54
CA VAL A 287 -4.09 6.87 -37.97
C VAL A 287 -3.55 8.05 -37.14
N LEU A 288 -4.32 9.14 -37.01
CA LEU A 288 -4.01 10.27 -36.13
C LEU A 288 -3.72 9.80 -34.69
N SER A 289 -4.54 8.92 -34.13
CA SER A 289 -4.33 8.39 -32.77
C SER A 289 -3.05 7.56 -32.65
N HIS A 290 -2.69 6.75 -33.65
CA HIS A 290 -1.43 6.00 -33.66
C HIS A 290 -0.23 6.93 -33.83
N CYS A 291 -0.31 7.95 -34.69
CA CYS A 291 0.73 8.95 -34.86
C CYS A 291 0.96 9.75 -33.57
N LEU A 292 -0.10 10.25 -32.92
CA LEU A 292 0.01 10.96 -31.63
C LEU A 292 0.60 10.09 -30.52
N ARG A 293 0.26 8.79 -30.47
CA ARG A 293 0.87 7.81 -29.54
C ARG A 293 2.35 7.59 -29.83
N ALA A 294 2.73 7.49 -31.11
CA ALA A 294 4.13 7.37 -31.52
C ALA A 294 4.93 8.65 -31.19
N SER A 295 4.38 9.83 -31.47
CA SER A 295 4.97 11.12 -31.09
C SER A 295 5.15 11.23 -29.57
N LEU A 296 4.14 10.88 -28.76
CA LEU A 296 4.27 10.88 -27.31
C LEU A 296 5.36 9.89 -26.83
N ALA A 297 5.45 8.70 -27.42
CA ALA A 297 6.49 7.73 -27.08
C ALA A 297 7.90 8.23 -27.42
N LEU A 298 8.09 8.83 -28.60
CA LEU A 298 9.38 9.40 -29.02
C LEU A 298 9.78 10.61 -28.16
N ALA A 299 8.83 11.48 -27.81
CA ALA A 299 9.07 12.59 -26.90
C ALA A 299 9.44 12.12 -25.48
N LEU A 300 8.83 11.04 -24.99
CA LEU A 300 9.20 10.42 -23.71
C LEU A 300 10.59 9.77 -23.78
N LEU A 301 10.97 9.15 -24.90
CA LEU A 301 12.32 8.59 -25.10
C LEU A 301 13.39 9.69 -25.14
N GLY A 302 13.13 10.80 -25.86
CA GLY A 302 14.02 11.97 -25.88
C GLY A 302 14.14 12.66 -24.51
N ALA A 303 13.05 12.73 -23.74
CA ALA A 303 13.09 13.23 -22.37
C ALA A 303 13.87 12.30 -21.44
N MET A 304 13.68 10.98 -21.54
CA MET A 304 14.45 9.99 -20.76
C MET A 304 15.95 10.08 -21.07
N ASP A 305 16.31 10.17 -22.35
CA ASP A 305 17.68 10.32 -22.85
C ASP A 305 18.37 11.60 -22.32
N LEU A 306 17.66 12.73 -22.35
CA LEU A 306 18.11 14.00 -21.73
C LEU A 306 18.34 13.85 -20.22
N PHE A 307 17.38 13.29 -19.48
CA PHE A 307 17.50 13.13 -18.03
C PHE A 307 18.57 12.12 -17.60
N SER A 308 18.84 11.10 -18.41
CA SER A 308 19.89 10.12 -18.10
C SER A 308 21.30 10.64 -18.41
N TRP A 309 21.47 11.53 -19.40
CA TRP A 309 22.74 12.26 -19.58
C TRP A 309 23.06 13.15 -18.38
N TYR A 310 22.06 13.89 -17.85
CA TYR A 310 22.19 14.65 -16.61
C TYR A 310 22.58 13.76 -15.42
N LEU A 311 21.92 12.60 -15.26
CA LEU A 311 22.26 11.63 -14.21
C LEU A 311 23.65 11.00 -14.41
N GLY A 312 24.08 10.79 -15.66
CA GLY A 312 25.40 10.28 -16.02
C GLY A 312 26.53 11.25 -15.68
N TYR A 313 26.34 12.56 -15.93
CA TYR A 313 27.27 13.61 -15.47
C TYR A 313 27.41 13.59 -13.94
N LEU A 314 26.28 13.53 -13.20
CA LEU A 314 26.28 13.45 -11.73
C LEU A 314 26.97 12.19 -11.20
N PHE A 315 26.84 11.06 -11.90
CA PHE A 315 27.52 9.81 -11.55
C PHE A 315 29.03 9.88 -11.81
N MET A 316 29.46 10.56 -12.87
CA MET A 316 30.87 10.74 -13.19
C MET A 316 31.57 11.77 -12.28
N SER A 317 30.90 12.86 -11.87
CA SER A 317 31.46 13.84 -10.92
C SER A 317 31.59 13.30 -9.49
N VAL A 318 30.78 12.30 -9.13
CA VAL A 318 30.99 11.45 -7.96
C VAL A 318 32.24 10.58 -8.10
N LEU A 319 32.41 9.90 -9.24
CA LEU A 319 33.54 9.00 -9.48
C LEU A 319 34.89 9.71 -9.61
N SER A 320 34.90 10.97 -10.10
CA SER A 320 36.09 11.83 -10.13
C SER A 320 36.47 12.41 -8.75
N GLY A 321 35.63 12.20 -7.73
CA GLY A 321 35.83 12.76 -6.39
C GLY A 321 35.47 14.24 -6.24
N GLN A 322 34.96 14.89 -7.29
CA GLN A 322 34.50 16.29 -7.25
C GLN A 322 33.24 16.45 -6.39
N LEU A 323 32.39 15.41 -6.33
CA LEU A 323 31.29 15.32 -5.37
C LEU A 323 31.63 14.28 -4.29
N SER A 324 31.41 14.63 -3.01
CA SER A 324 31.84 13.76 -1.89
C SER A 324 31.20 12.36 -1.94
N PHE A 325 32.00 11.33 -1.69
CA PHE A 325 31.64 9.91 -1.88
C PHE A 325 30.32 9.48 -1.19
N GLN A 326 29.93 10.12 -0.08
CA GLN A 326 28.68 9.83 0.62
C GLN A 326 27.43 10.32 -0.14
N LEU A 327 27.52 11.38 -0.94
CA LEU A 327 26.49 11.75 -1.91
C LEU A 327 26.42 10.74 -3.06
N GLY A 328 27.56 10.22 -3.50
CA GLY A 328 27.65 9.16 -4.49
C GLY A 328 26.86 7.89 -4.15
N VAL A 329 27.14 7.30 -2.99
CA VAL A 329 26.41 6.11 -2.50
C VAL A 329 24.93 6.40 -2.24
N SER A 330 24.56 7.67 -2.03
CA SER A 330 23.18 8.08 -1.82
C SER A 330 22.31 7.96 -3.09
N PHE A 331 22.88 7.99 -4.31
CA PHE A 331 22.16 7.82 -5.60
C PHE A 331 21.55 6.42 -5.85
N SER A 332 21.42 5.61 -4.81
CA SER A 332 20.51 4.46 -4.76
C SER A 332 19.07 4.91 -4.45
N VAL A 333 18.15 3.94 -4.28
CA VAL A 333 16.73 4.18 -3.91
C VAL A 333 16.57 5.07 -2.67
N VAL A 334 17.61 5.15 -1.82
CA VAL A 334 17.68 6.04 -0.66
C VAL A 334 17.43 7.50 -1.04
N THR A 335 17.95 8.03 -2.15
CA THR A 335 17.72 9.43 -2.53
C THR A 335 16.26 9.70 -2.89
N LEU A 336 15.59 8.78 -3.60
CA LEU A 336 14.16 8.93 -3.90
C LEU A 336 13.31 8.93 -2.61
N VAL A 337 13.64 8.06 -1.65
CA VAL A 337 13.01 8.03 -0.33
C VAL A 337 13.31 9.31 0.47
N VAL A 338 14.55 9.81 0.46
CA VAL A 338 14.96 11.04 1.15
C VAL A 338 14.30 12.27 0.53
N VAL A 339 14.23 12.41 -0.79
CA VAL A 339 13.56 13.55 -1.45
C VAL A 339 12.06 13.55 -1.15
N VAL A 340 11.39 12.39 -1.22
CA VAL A 340 9.97 12.31 -0.86
C VAL A 340 9.76 12.57 0.64
N ALA A 341 10.63 12.07 1.52
CA ALA A 341 10.58 12.40 2.94
C ALA A 341 10.79 13.90 3.18
N ARG A 342 11.82 14.52 2.60
CA ARG A 342 12.18 15.94 2.80
C ARG A 342 11.09 16.90 2.35
N ASN A 343 10.25 16.51 1.38
CA ASN A 343 9.10 17.30 0.92
C ASN A 343 7.80 16.94 1.66
N ALA A 344 7.52 15.66 1.93
CA ALA A 344 6.29 15.24 2.60
C ALA A 344 6.33 15.49 4.13
N LEU A 345 7.48 15.35 4.77
CA LEU A 345 7.63 15.48 6.22
C LEU A 345 7.30 16.89 6.77
N PRO A 346 7.76 18.02 6.18
CA PRO A 346 7.33 19.34 6.65
C PRO A 346 5.83 19.57 6.45
N ILE A 347 5.22 19.03 5.39
CA ILE A 347 3.76 19.10 5.16
C ILE A 347 3.01 18.28 6.23
N VAL A 348 3.51 17.09 6.58
CA VAL A 348 3.00 16.22 7.65
C VAL A 348 3.13 16.87 9.03
N GLN A 349 4.26 17.53 9.31
CA GLN A 349 4.57 18.15 10.60
C GLN A 349 3.77 19.45 10.80
N ALA A 350 3.80 20.36 9.81
CA ALA A 350 3.04 21.61 9.86
C ALA A 350 1.52 21.37 9.95
N ASN A 351 1.03 20.25 9.39
CA ASN A 351 -0.38 19.88 9.44
C ASN A 351 -0.59 18.46 9.98
N MET A 352 -0.23 18.19 11.25
CA MET A 352 -0.58 16.92 11.93
C MET A 352 -2.09 16.59 11.90
N ALA A 353 -2.97 17.59 11.74
CA ALA A 353 -4.40 17.40 11.50
C ALA A 353 -4.72 16.90 10.07
N ALA A 354 -4.00 17.36 9.05
CA ALA A 354 -4.13 16.89 7.67
C ALA A 354 -3.37 15.57 7.41
N ALA A 355 -2.34 15.25 8.20
CA ALA A 355 -1.69 13.95 8.19
C ALA A 355 -2.69 12.78 8.42
N LYS A 356 -3.77 13.02 9.17
CA LYS A 356 -4.91 12.10 9.35
C LYS A 356 -5.82 11.93 8.11
N ARG A 357 -5.56 12.66 7.02
CA ARG A 357 -6.29 12.63 5.74
C ARG A 357 -5.38 12.31 4.54
N LEU A 358 -4.09 12.05 4.74
CA LEU A 358 -3.18 11.77 3.63
C LEU A 358 -3.61 10.48 2.89
N PRO A 359 -3.77 10.52 1.57
CA PRO A 359 -4.19 9.35 0.80
C PRO A 359 -2.99 8.43 0.56
N LEU A 360 -2.61 7.63 1.56
CA LEU A 360 -1.42 6.75 1.46
C LEU A 360 -1.45 5.85 0.22
N THR A 361 -2.61 5.38 -0.25
CA THR A 361 -2.70 4.57 -1.48
C THR A 361 -2.47 5.38 -2.78
N GLN A 362 -2.60 6.71 -2.76
CA GLN A 362 -2.16 7.58 -3.85
C GLN A 362 -0.66 7.88 -3.76
N ILE A 363 -0.14 8.14 -2.55
CA ILE A 363 1.29 8.35 -2.31
C ILE A 363 2.09 7.09 -2.72
N ALA A 364 1.63 5.90 -2.32
CA ALA A 364 2.15 4.61 -2.75
C ALA A 364 2.09 4.43 -4.29
N ASN A 365 1.02 4.88 -4.94
CA ASN A 365 0.89 4.82 -6.39
C ASN A 365 1.88 5.78 -7.09
N ILE A 366 2.12 6.97 -6.56
CA ILE A 366 3.11 7.91 -7.11
C ILE A 366 4.53 7.35 -6.89
N LEU A 367 4.83 6.89 -5.68
CA LEU A 367 6.13 6.28 -5.33
C LEU A 367 6.50 5.10 -6.23
N GLY A 368 5.57 4.17 -6.50
CA GLY A 368 5.86 3.02 -7.35
C GLY A 368 6.14 3.38 -8.82
N LEU A 369 5.47 4.41 -9.35
CA LEU A 369 5.73 4.91 -10.70
C LEU A 369 7.07 5.66 -10.78
N LEU A 370 7.37 6.50 -9.77
CA LEU A 370 8.68 7.15 -9.64
C LEU A 370 9.82 6.13 -9.47
N LEU A 371 9.58 5.01 -8.77
CA LEU A 371 10.57 3.94 -8.60
C LEU A 371 10.88 3.22 -9.92
N ILE A 372 9.87 2.91 -10.75
CA ILE A 372 10.10 2.37 -12.10
C ILE A 372 10.91 3.36 -12.94
N MET A 373 10.50 4.64 -12.96
CA MET A 373 11.16 5.69 -13.72
C MET A 373 12.63 5.87 -13.30
N PHE A 374 12.88 5.87 -11.99
CA PHE A 374 14.22 5.95 -11.40
C PHE A 374 15.09 4.75 -11.78
N ILE A 375 14.58 3.52 -11.67
CA ILE A 375 15.31 2.30 -12.08
C ILE A 375 15.65 2.35 -13.58
N ALA A 376 14.70 2.77 -14.43
CA ALA A 376 14.93 2.89 -15.86
C ALA A 376 15.99 3.96 -16.20
N LEU A 377 15.91 5.15 -15.60
CA LEU A 377 16.88 6.23 -15.80
C LEU A 377 18.28 5.88 -15.27
N LEU A 378 18.37 5.19 -14.12
CA LEU A 378 19.64 4.75 -13.54
C LEU A 378 20.38 3.77 -14.47
N TRP A 379 19.71 2.72 -14.94
CA TRP A 379 20.32 1.76 -15.86
C TRP A 379 20.59 2.37 -17.24
N LEU A 380 19.75 3.30 -17.70
CA LEU A 380 19.99 4.06 -18.93
C LEU A 380 21.26 4.92 -18.82
N ALA A 381 21.43 5.68 -17.73
CA ALA A 381 22.62 6.50 -17.50
C ALA A 381 23.90 5.65 -17.40
N LEU A 382 23.86 4.53 -16.68
CA LEU A 382 24.99 3.59 -16.57
C LEU A 382 25.37 2.99 -17.93
N VAL A 383 24.39 2.61 -18.77
CA VAL A 383 24.63 2.10 -20.12
C VAL A 383 25.14 3.20 -21.07
N GLN A 384 24.61 4.42 -21.00
CA GLN A 384 25.14 5.57 -21.74
C GLN A 384 26.62 5.80 -21.40
N VAL A 385 26.96 5.94 -20.12
CA VAL A 385 28.34 6.16 -19.65
C VAL A 385 29.27 5.01 -20.06
N PHE A 386 28.83 3.75 -19.98
CA PHE A 386 29.66 2.60 -20.38
C PHE A 386 29.85 2.49 -21.90
N VAL A 387 28.77 2.54 -22.68
CA VAL A 387 28.81 2.37 -24.13
C VAL A 387 29.55 3.54 -24.78
N LEU A 388 29.15 4.76 -24.44
CA LEU A 388 29.61 6.01 -25.10
C LEU A 388 30.86 6.60 -24.42
N SER A 389 31.55 5.84 -23.55
CA SER A 389 32.81 6.23 -22.94
C SER A 389 33.90 6.55 -23.97
N LYS A 390 34.64 7.63 -23.73
CA LYS A 390 35.79 8.05 -24.58
C LYS A 390 37.03 7.17 -24.41
N ASN A 391 37.13 6.39 -23.32
CA ASN A 391 38.25 5.49 -23.08
C ASN A 391 37.89 4.07 -23.53
N ASP A 392 38.53 3.57 -24.59
CA ASP A 392 38.34 2.16 -25.00
C ASP A 392 38.86 1.15 -23.97
N ASN A 393 39.81 1.57 -23.11
CA ASN A 393 40.28 0.78 -21.97
C ASN A 393 39.41 0.95 -20.69
N PHE A 394 38.16 1.39 -20.80
CA PHE A 394 37.27 1.59 -19.64
C PHE A 394 37.16 0.31 -18.80
N ALA A 395 37.51 0.40 -17.51
CA ALA A 395 37.57 -0.72 -16.57
C ALA A 395 38.36 -1.96 -17.06
N GLY A 396 39.29 -1.79 -18.01
CA GLY A 396 40.08 -2.91 -18.58
C GLY A 396 39.29 -3.87 -19.47
N THR A 397 38.11 -3.47 -20.00
CA THR A 397 37.33 -4.36 -20.86
C THR A 397 37.98 -4.53 -22.25
N PRO A 398 38.12 -5.76 -22.78
CA PRO A 398 38.77 -6.02 -24.07
C PRO A 398 37.85 -5.77 -25.29
N LEU A 399 36.90 -4.83 -25.20
CA LEU A 399 35.86 -4.59 -26.19
C LEU A 399 36.08 -3.22 -26.87
N PRO A 400 36.67 -3.18 -28.08
CA PRO A 400 36.98 -1.93 -28.76
C PRO A 400 35.72 -1.21 -29.26
N GLY A 401 35.66 0.10 -29.01
CA GLY A 401 34.63 0.99 -29.55
C GLY A 401 33.25 0.86 -28.92
N ALA A 402 32.45 1.92 -29.08
CA ALA A 402 31.08 1.97 -28.58
C ALA A 402 30.18 0.87 -29.18
N LEU A 403 30.37 0.51 -30.45
CA LEU A 403 29.61 -0.57 -31.10
C LEU A 403 29.89 -1.94 -30.44
N GLY A 404 31.15 -2.25 -30.12
CA GLY A 404 31.51 -3.50 -29.43
C GLY A 404 30.91 -3.59 -28.03
N ARG A 405 30.96 -2.49 -27.27
CA ARG A 405 30.34 -2.39 -25.95
C ARG A 405 28.81 -2.49 -26.01
N TRP A 406 28.16 -1.82 -26.96
CA TRP A 406 26.70 -1.90 -27.17
C TRP A 406 26.26 -3.31 -27.58
N LEU A 407 26.95 -3.94 -28.54
CA LEU A 407 26.64 -5.31 -28.98
C LEU A 407 26.81 -6.33 -27.86
N CYS A 408 27.77 -6.14 -26.96
CA CYS A 408 27.92 -6.99 -25.78
C CYS A 408 26.72 -6.88 -24.84
N VAL A 409 26.31 -5.66 -24.46
CA VAL A 409 25.18 -5.43 -23.54
C VAL A 409 23.85 -5.86 -24.16
N PHE A 410 23.56 -5.41 -25.39
CA PHE A 410 22.33 -5.76 -26.09
C PHE A 410 22.28 -7.25 -26.41
N GLY A 411 23.37 -7.84 -26.91
CA GLY A 411 23.45 -9.26 -27.26
C GLY A 411 23.24 -10.16 -26.06
N ALA A 412 23.94 -9.91 -24.95
CA ALA A 412 23.78 -10.71 -23.73
C ALA A 412 22.36 -10.63 -23.17
N ALA A 413 21.78 -9.42 -23.08
CA ALA A 413 20.42 -9.22 -22.59
C ALA A 413 19.39 -9.84 -23.53
N ALA A 414 19.47 -9.60 -24.85
CA ALA A 414 18.54 -10.15 -25.84
C ALA A 414 18.58 -11.69 -25.88
N VAL A 415 19.76 -12.31 -25.84
CA VAL A 415 19.90 -13.77 -25.75
C VAL A 415 19.27 -14.31 -24.47
N PHE A 416 19.49 -13.67 -23.31
CA PHE A 416 18.84 -14.06 -22.06
C PHE A 416 17.30 -13.96 -22.13
N LEU A 417 16.77 -12.86 -22.68
CA LEU A 417 15.33 -12.66 -22.86
C LEU A 417 14.73 -13.69 -23.82
N LEU A 418 15.40 -14.03 -24.93
CA LEU A 418 14.91 -15.01 -25.90
C LEU A 418 14.91 -16.44 -25.34
N ILE A 419 15.94 -16.83 -24.57
CA ILE A 419 16.02 -18.15 -23.94
C ILE A 419 14.92 -18.31 -22.87
N ASN A 420 14.71 -17.29 -22.02
CA ASN A 420 13.84 -17.42 -20.85
C ASN A 420 12.40 -16.90 -21.07
N GLY A 421 12.15 -16.15 -22.13
CA GLY A 421 10.89 -15.44 -22.34
C GLY A 421 9.69 -16.33 -22.67
N SER A 422 9.91 -17.61 -22.98
CA SER A 422 8.86 -18.63 -23.07
C SER A 422 8.37 -19.13 -21.71
N VAL A 423 9.18 -19.03 -20.65
CA VAL A 423 9.00 -19.77 -19.39
C VAL A 423 8.15 -18.98 -18.38
N LEU A 424 6.85 -18.78 -18.68
CA LEU A 424 5.91 -18.00 -17.86
C LEU A 424 5.93 -18.35 -16.36
N GLN A 425 6.08 -19.64 -16.02
CA GLN A 425 6.13 -20.15 -14.64
C GLN A 425 7.34 -19.67 -13.83
N GLN A 426 8.38 -19.07 -14.45
CA GLN A 426 9.44 -18.37 -13.69
C GLN A 426 8.87 -17.20 -12.87
N LEU A 427 7.86 -16.47 -13.37
CA LEU A 427 7.22 -15.38 -12.62
C LEU A 427 6.52 -15.89 -11.36
N ASN A 428 5.86 -17.04 -11.41
CA ASN A 428 5.21 -17.60 -10.22
C ASN A 428 6.28 -18.05 -9.20
N ARG A 429 7.43 -18.53 -9.67
CA ARG A 429 8.56 -18.96 -8.83
C ARG A 429 9.36 -17.80 -8.20
N SER A 430 9.31 -16.59 -8.77
CA SER A 430 9.89 -15.35 -8.19
C SER A 430 8.92 -14.61 -7.26
N SER A 431 8.06 -15.33 -6.55
CA SER A 431 7.02 -14.79 -5.68
C SER A 431 6.91 -15.56 -4.36
N LEU A 432 6.10 -15.05 -3.41
CA LEU A 432 5.77 -15.77 -2.17
C LEU A 432 4.72 -16.87 -2.36
N HIS A 433 4.08 -16.97 -3.54
CA HIS A 433 3.00 -17.92 -3.80
C HIS A 433 3.36 -19.35 -3.38
N PHE A 434 4.52 -19.87 -3.80
CA PHE A 434 4.92 -21.24 -3.48
C PHE A 434 5.23 -21.47 -1.98
N PHE A 435 5.69 -20.44 -1.25
CA PHE A 435 5.84 -20.53 0.19
C PHE A 435 4.47 -20.67 0.86
N TYR A 436 3.56 -19.73 0.57
CA TYR A 436 2.18 -19.72 1.09
C TYR A 436 1.43 -21.02 0.76
N ARG A 437 1.48 -21.44 -0.51
CA ARG A 437 0.93 -22.70 -1.03
C ARG A 437 1.43 -23.93 -0.27
N SER A 438 2.73 -24.04 -0.01
CA SER A 438 3.28 -25.21 0.71
C SER A 438 2.89 -25.25 2.18
N ARG A 439 2.75 -24.09 2.86
CA ARG A 439 2.23 -24.01 4.23
C ARG A 439 0.75 -24.37 4.30
N LEU A 440 -0.07 -23.90 3.36
CA LEU A 440 -1.49 -24.29 3.26
C LEU A 440 -1.67 -25.79 2.98
N ALA A 441 -0.86 -26.36 2.08
CA ALA A 441 -0.88 -27.79 1.78
C ALA A 441 -0.67 -28.63 3.05
N ARG A 442 0.44 -28.39 3.76
CA ARG A 442 0.84 -29.18 4.93
C ARG A 442 -0.05 -28.99 6.15
N ALA A 443 -0.66 -27.82 6.34
CA ALA A 443 -1.52 -27.57 7.49
C ALA A 443 -2.98 -27.99 7.27
N TYR A 444 -3.56 -27.67 6.10
CA TYR A 444 -4.99 -27.82 5.85
C TYR A 444 -5.35 -28.94 4.86
N VAL A 445 -4.55 -29.17 3.81
CA VAL A 445 -4.87 -30.13 2.73
C VAL A 445 -4.36 -31.54 3.04
N SER A 446 -3.29 -31.64 3.83
CA SER A 446 -2.71 -32.87 4.34
C SER A 446 -3.64 -33.68 5.25
N VAL A 447 -4.77 -33.09 5.69
CA VAL A 447 -5.82 -33.73 6.50
C VAL A 447 -6.36 -35.04 5.90
N GLY A 448 -6.17 -35.29 4.60
CA GLY A 448 -6.44 -36.59 3.96
C GLY A 448 -5.19 -37.40 3.58
N ASN A 449 -4.11 -37.29 4.36
CA ASN A 449 -2.83 -38.01 4.24
C ASN A 449 -2.63 -38.92 5.48
N ASP A 450 -3.49 -39.94 5.63
CA ASP A 450 -3.54 -40.82 6.80
C ASP A 450 -3.60 -42.31 6.45
N GLU A 451 -3.19 -43.18 7.38
CA GLU A 451 -2.94 -44.62 7.14
C GLU A 451 -4.08 -45.41 6.48
N LEU A 452 -5.35 -44.97 6.59
CA LEU A 452 -6.48 -45.61 5.87
C LEU A 452 -6.38 -45.49 4.33
N HIS A 453 -5.44 -44.69 3.84
CA HIS A 453 -5.28 -44.34 2.43
C HIS A 453 -3.92 -44.78 1.86
N SER A 454 -3.22 -45.69 2.55
CA SER A 454 -1.87 -46.19 2.24
C SER A 454 -1.79 -47.08 0.98
N GLY A 455 -2.08 -46.49 -0.19
CA GLY A 455 -1.80 -47.09 -1.50
C GLY A 455 -0.54 -46.52 -2.17
N ASP A 456 -0.38 -46.79 -3.47
CA ASP A 456 0.77 -46.37 -4.29
C ASP A 456 1.08 -44.85 -4.25
N ALA A 457 0.11 -44.03 -3.82
CA ALA A 457 0.18 -42.58 -3.71
C ALA A 457 1.32 -42.03 -2.81
N HIS A 458 1.92 -42.85 -1.94
CA HIS A 458 3.05 -42.44 -1.11
C HIS A 458 4.43 -42.81 -1.70
N GLY A 459 4.50 -43.65 -2.74
CA GLY A 459 5.77 -44.04 -3.37
C GLY A 459 6.78 -44.77 -2.46
N GLY A 460 6.36 -45.23 -1.27
CA GLY A 460 7.21 -45.82 -0.23
C GLY A 460 7.38 -44.96 1.03
N ASP A 461 6.97 -43.69 1.00
CA ASP A 461 6.94 -42.83 2.19
C ASP A 461 5.84 -43.26 3.19
N LYS A 462 5.98 -42.80 4.44
CA LYS A 462 4.91 -42.90 5.44
C LYS A 462 3.88 -41.77 5.26
N PRO A 463 2.57 -42.02 5.49
CA PRO A 463 1.57 -40.97 5.53
C PRO A 463 1.84 -40.01 6.70
N ARG A 464 1.30 -38.79 6.62
CA ARG A 464 1.49 -37.76 7.67
C ARG A 464 0.91 -38.17 9.01
N PHE A 465 -0.26 -38.83 9.00
CA PHE A 465 -0.96 -39.25 10.20
C PHE A 465 -0.98 -40.79 10.31
N PRO A 466 -0.44 -41.38 11.41
CA PRO A 466 -0.40 -42.83 11.64
C PRO A 466 -1.76 -43.42 12.06
N ALA A 467 -2.85 -42.66 11.87
CA ALA A 467 -4.23 -43.07 12.08
C ALA A 467 -5.14 -42.06 11.38
N SER A 468 -6.38 -42.50 11.09
CA SER A 468 -7.48 -41.63 10.65
C SER A 468 -7.53 -40.32 11.45
N VAL A 469 -7.48 -39.16 10.78
CA VAL A 469 -7.56 -37.84 11.44
C VAL A 469 -8.85 -37.63 12.25
N LEU A 470 -9.89 -38.42 11.98
CA LEU A 470 -11.16 -38.41 12.70
C LEU A 470 -11.14 -39.24 13.99
N ALA A 471 -10.11 -40.07 14.19
CA ALA A 471 -9.95 -40.88 15.40
C ALA A 471 -9.75 -40.03 16.65
N LYS A 472 -10.07 -40.59 17.81
CA LYS A 472 -9.83 -39.96 19.11
C LYS A 472 -8.33 -39.74 19.31
N ARG A 473 -7.93 -38.49 19.57
CA ARG A 473 -6.56 -38.10 19.91
C ARG A 473 -6.03 -38.94 21.08
N ARG A 474 -5.00 -39.73 20.82
CA ARG A 474 -4.18 -40.41 21.83
C ARG A 474 -2.72 -39.96 21.70
N ARG A 475 -1.94 -40.10 22.76
CA ARG A 475 -0.55 -39.63 22.80
C ARG A 475 0.36 -40.38 21.83
N ASP A 476 0.18 -41.69 21.71
CA ASP A 476 0.89 -42.53 20.72
C ASP A 476 0.66 -42.05 19.27
N ILE A 477 -0.56 -41.60 18.95
CA ILE A 477 -0.91 -41.09 17.62
C ILE A 477 -0.32 -39.68 17.40
N THR A 478 -0.38 -38.80 18.41
CA THR A 478 0.17 -37.43 18.29
C THR A 478 1.68 -37.42 18.20
N ASP A 479 2.35 -38.25 19.00
CA ASP A 479 3.82 -38.28 19.11
C ASP A 479 4.45 -38.98 17.88
N ALA A 480 3.66 -39.75 17.13
CA ALA A 480 4.03 -40.35 15.83
C ALA A 480 3.45 -39.60 14.59
N THR A 481 2.76 -38.48 14.77
CA THR A 481 2.30 -37.64 13.64
C THR A 481 3.43 -36.76 13.11
N ALA A 482 3.66 -36.76 11.79
CA ALA A 482 4.77 -36.02 11.18
C ALA A 482 4.60 -34.49 11.27
N GLN A 483 5.70 -33.75 11.39
CA GLN A 483 5.69 -32.31 11.66
C GLN A 483 5.18 -31.53 10.45
N VAL A 484 4.43 -30.45 10.68
CA VAL A 484 3.95 -29.54 9.61
C VAL A 484 5.10 -28.88 8.80
N ALA A 485 6.33 -28.92 9.32
CA ALA A 485 7.54 -28.49 8.63
C ALA A 485 8.05 -29.53 7.60
N ASP A 486 7.69 -30.80 7.75
CA ASP A 486 8.09 -31.90 6.86
C ASP A 486 7.32 -31.82 5.53
N LEU A 487 7.98 -32.21 4.43
CA LEU A 487 7.36 -32.36 3.12
C LEU A 487 7.07 -33.85 2.88
N LEU A 488 5.80 -34.23 2.75
CA LEU A 488 5.42 -35.63 2.55
C LEU A 488 4.56 -35.83 1.31
N ASN A 489 4.74 -36.97 0.64
CA ASN A 489 3.88 -37.39 -0.46
C ASN A 489 2.45 -37.65 0.07
N GLY A 490 1.44 -37.19 -0.69
CA GLY A 490 0.03 -37.22 -0.31
C GLY A 490 -0.49 -35.98 0.46
N ASP A 491 0.36 -35.03 0.86
CA ASP A 491 -0.08 -33.79 1.53
C ASP A 491 -1.00 -32.92 0.64
N ASP A 492 -0.76 -32.95 -0.68
CA ASP A 492 -1.52 -32.25 -1.70
C ASP A 492 -2.01 -33.27 -2.75
N VAL A 493 -3.02 -32.89 -3.53
CA VAL A 493 -3.68 -33.76 -4.51
C VAL A 493 -3.94 -33.02 -5.82
N ALA A 494 -3.80 -33.68 -6.95
CA ALA A 494 -4.11 -33.09 -8.25
C ALA A 494 -5.62 -32.72 -8.32
N MET A 495 -5.94 -31.57 -8.92
CA MET A 495 -7.31 -31.01 -8.83
C MET A 495 -8.37 -31.94 -9.44
N LYS A 496 -7.99 -32.71 -10.47
CA LYS A 496 -8.81 -33.76 -11.10
C LYS A 496 -9.16 -34.95 -10.18
N ASP A 497 -8.29 -35.27 -9.22
CA ASP A 497 -8.43 -36.44 -8.33
C ASP A 497 -9.12 -36.05 -6.99
N TYR A 498 -9.31 -34.75 -6.76
CA TYR A 498 -10.06 -34.21 -5.61
C TYR A 498 -11.58 -34.24 -5.85
N GLN A 499 -12.22 -35.40 -5.61
CA GLN A 499 -13.63 -35.62 -5.93
C GLN A 499 -14.53 -35.93 -4.70
N PRO A 500 -14.65 -35.04 -3.70
CA PRO A 500 -15.36 -35.31 -2.44
C PRO A 500 -16.84 -35.72 -2.62
N ALA A 501 -17.50 -35.20 -3.65
CA ALA A 501 -18.89 -35.53 -3.99
C ALA A 501 -19.11 -37.03 -4.27
N THR A 502 -18.13 -37.73 -4.85
CA THR A 502 -18.19 -39.19 -5.10
C THR A 502 -18.22 -40.02 -3.82
N SER A 503 -17.82 -39.42 -2.70
CA SER A 503 -17.86 -39.99 -1.35
C SER A 503 -18.98 -39.41 -0.47
N GLY A 504 -19.92 -38.66 -1.06
CA GLY A 504 -21.06 -38.05 -0.38
C GLY A 504 -20.74 -36.71 0.32
N GLY A 505 -19.53 -36.18 0.16
CA GLY A 505 -19.19 -34.81 0.56
C GLY A 505 -19.87 -33.77 -0.33
N PRO A 506 -19.74 -32.47 -0.04
CA PRO A 506 -20.25 -31.41 -0.92
C PRO A 506 -19.44 -31.32 -2.22
N ILE A 507 -20.04 -30.76 -3.28
CA ILE A 507 -19.34 -30.25 -4.45
C ILE A 507 -18.62 -28.97 -4.03
N HIS A 508 -17.28 -29.01 -3.94
CA HIS A 508 -16.47 -27.86 -3.53
C HIS A 508 -16.16 -26.94 -4.72
N LEU A 509 -16.59 -25.68 -4.60
CA LEU A 509 -16.44 -24.59 -5.55
C LEU A 509 -15.44 -23.57 -4.97
N ILE A 510 -14.23 -23.52 -5.49
CA ILE A 510 -13.15 -22.63 -5.03
C ILE A 510 -13.16 -21.36 -5.88
N ASN A 511 -13.33 -20.18 -5.28
CA ASN A 511 -13.48 -18.93 -6.03
C ASN A 511 -12.19 -18.08 -6.03
N CYS A 512 -11.85 -17.55 -7.19
CA CYS A 512 -10.66 -16.75 -7.49
C CYS A 512 -11.04 -15.55 -8.37
N CYS A 513 -10.20 -14.52 -8.42
CA CYS A 513 -10.39 -13.37 -9.30
C CYS A 513 -9.48 -13.45 -10.54
N ILE A 514 -10.06 -13.51 -11.76
CA ILE A 514 -9.34 -13.15 -12.99
C ILE A 514 -9.26 -11.63 -13.03
N ASN A 515 -8.06 -11.07 -12.97
CA ASN A 515 -7.86 -9.62 -13.02
C ASN A 515 -8.06 -9.11 -14.47
N GLN A 516 -8.83 -8.03 -14.62
CA GLN A 516 -9.22 -7.44 -15.90
C GLN A 516 -9.29 -5.91 -15.81
N THR A 517 -8.15 -5.24 -15.79
CA THR A 517 -8.08 -3.76 -15.88
C THR A 517 -8.28 -3.25 -17.31
N GLU A 518 -8.22 -4.10 -18.33
CA GLU A 518 -8.57 -3.78 -19.71
C GLU A 518 -9.69 -4.73 -20.20
N ASP A 519 -10.81 -4.17 -20.70
CA ASP A 519 -11.92 -4.93 -21.28
C ASP A 519 -11.47 -5.58 -22.61
N ASP A 520 -11.51 -6.91 -22.68
CA ASP A 520 -11.09 -7.70 -23.85
C ASP A 520 -12.09 -7.71 -25.02
N ARG A 521 -13.24 -7.06 -24.86
CA ARG A 521 -14.23 -6.85 -25.92
C ARG A 521 -14.13 -5.47 -26.55
N THR A 522 -13.67 -4.45 -25.81
CA THR A 522 -13.61 -3.06 -26.30
C THR A 522 -12.22 -2.44 -26.30
N GLY A 523 -11.24 -3.02 -25.61
CA GLY A 523 -9.91 -2.43 -25.40
C GLY A 523 -9.88 -1.25 -24.42
N ASN A 524 -11.00 -0.93 -23.77
CA ASN A 524 -11.09 0.18 -22.82
C ASN A 524 -10.59 -0.20 -21.43
N TYR A 525 -10.10 0.79 -20.68
CA TYR A 525 -9.75 0.63 -19.28
C TYR A 525 -11.02 0.39 -18.43
N ASN A 526 -11.05 -0.71 -17.69
CA ASN A 526 -12.11 -1.06 -16.76
C ASN A 526 -11.87 -0.29 -15.45
N ALA A 527 -12.64 0.78 -15.22
CA ALA A 527 -12.45 1.63 -14.05
C ALA A 527 -12.90 0.96 -12.74
N ASP A 528 -14.02 0.21 -12.79
CA ASP A 528 -14.79 -0.14 -11.59
C ASP A 528 -14.59 -1.58 -11.13
N ARG A 529 -14.91 -2.57 -11.99
CA ARG A 529 -14.88 -3.99 -11.60
C ARG A 529 -13.46 -4.54 -11.55
N LYS A 530 -12.67 -4.22 -12.57
CA LYS A 530 -11.27 -4.66 -12.77
C LYS A 530 -11.02 -6.18 -12.64
N GLY A 531 -12.04 -7.01 -12.75
CA GLY A 531 -11.93 -8.45 -12.64
C GLY A 531 -13.24 -9.19 -12.83
N VAL A 532 -13.13 -10.52 -12.91
CA VAL A 532 -14.21 -11.47 -13.22
C VAL A 532 -14.05 -12.69 -12.30
N ASN A 533 -15.16 -13.23 -11.78
CA ASN A 533 -15.12 -14.44 -10.97
C ASN A 533 -14.63 -15.66 -11.77
N LEU A 534 -13.76 -16.45 -11.15
CA LEU A 534 -13.27 -17.74 -11.61
C LEU A 534 -13.60 -18.78 -10.54
N THR A 535 -14.49 -19.71 -10.84
CA THR A 535 -14.84 -20.81 -9.92
C THR A 535 -14.19 -22.08 -10.42
N VAL A 536 -13.53 -22.81 -9.53
CA VAL A 536 -12.74 -24.01 -9.84
C VAL A 536 -13.20 -25.17 -8.97
N SER A 537 -13.44 -26.32 -9.58
CA SER A 537 -13.98 -27.50 -8.89
C SER A 537 -13.53 -28.81 -9.56
N ALA A 538 -13.92 -29.95 -8.98
CA ALA A 538 -13.77 -31.26 -9.61
C ALA A 538 -14.47 -31.38 -10.99
N LEU A 539 -15.46 -30.53 -11.26
CA LEU A 539 -16.24 -30.50 -12.50
C LEU A 539 -15.59 -29.68 -13.61
N GLY A 540 -14.43 -29.06 -13.34
CA GLY A 540 -13.74 -28.14 -14.25
C GLY A 540 -13.81 -26.68 -13.80
N VAL A 541 -13.91 -25.77 -14.76
CA VAL A 541 -13.69 -24.33 -14.57
C VAL A 541 -14.87 -23.50 -15.07
N GLU A 542 -15.36 -22.60 -14.23
CA GLU A 542 -16.42 -21.64 -14.55
C GLU A 542 -15.85 -20.21 -14.62
N THR A 543 -16.33 -19.38 -15.54
CA THR A 543 -15.88 -17.98 -15.65
C THR A 543 -17.05 -17.01 -15.81
N GLY A 544 -17.06 -15.95 -14.99
CA GLY A 544 -18.17 -14.99 -14.93
C GLY A 544 -19.50 -15.69 -14.68
N THR A 545 -20.47 -15.43 -15.56
CA THR A 545 -21.83 -16.00 -15.53
C THR A 545 -21.94 -17.39 -16.17
N HIS A 546 -20.91 -17.87 -16.88
CA HIS A 546 -20.94 -19.19 -17.52
C HIS A 546 -20.81 -20.32 -16.47
N GLY A 547 -21.42 -21.47 -16.77
CA GLY A 547 -21.26 -22.72 -16.01
C GLY A 547 -19.91 -23.41 -16.24
N PRO A 548 -19.67 -24.58 -15.62
CA PRO A 548 -18.40 -25.28 -15.73
C PRO A 548 -18.12 -25.80 -17.14
N VAL A 549 -16.95 -25.44 -17.65
CA VAL A 549 -16.34 -25.95 -18.88
C VAL A 549 -15.23 -26.92 -18.48
N GLN A 550 -15.16 -28.08 -19.13
CA GLN A 550 -14.04 -29.00 -18.96
C GLN A 550 -12.77 -28.36 -19.56
N PRO A 551 -11.73 -28.10 -18.75
CA PRO A 551 -10.56 -27.35 -19.20
C PRO A 551 -9.60 -28.19 -20.05
N GLY A 552 -8.70 -27.54 -20.79
CA GLY A 552 -7.74 -28.21 -21.65
C GLY A 552 -6.79 -29.15 -20.90
N HIS A 553 -7.05 -30.47 -21.01
CA HIS A 553 -6.37 -31.60 -20.35
C HIS A 553 -4.95 -31.32 -19.82
N ALA A 554 -3.97 -31.16 -20.73
CA ALA A 554 -2.54 -31.15 -20.40
C ALA A 554 -2.07 -29.99 -19.49
N ALA A 555 -2.89 -28.94 -19.33
CA ALA A 555 -2.63 -27.85 -18.39
C ALA A 555 -3.35 -28.06 -17.05
N TRP A 556 -4.58 -28.56 -17.08
CA TRP A 556 -5.42 -28.82 -15.90
C TRP A 556 -4.88 -29.94 -15.02
N GLU A 557 -4.44 -31.04 -15.64
CA GLU A 557 -3.92 -32.25 -14.97
C GLU A 557 -2.69 -32.00 -14.08
N LYS A 558 -2.02 -30.85 -14.26
CA LYS A 558 -0.83 -30.43 -13.50
C LYS A 558 -1.15 -29.46 -12.35
N THR A 559 -2.40 -29.02 -12.25
CA THR A 559 -2.87 -28.17 -11.13
C THR A 559 -3.29 -29.02 -9.94
N THR A 560 -3.28 -28.42 -8.75
CA THR A 560 -3.50 -29.13 -7.48
C THR A 560 -4.47 -28.37 -6.58
N LEU A 561 -5.08 -29.07 -5.63
CA LEU A 561 -6.00 -28.46 -4.68
C LEU A 561 -5.34 -27.31 -3.91
N ALA A 562 -4.18 -27.54 -3.27
CA ALA A 562 -3.54 -26.48 -2.49
C ALA A 562 -3.01 -25.32 -3.35
N GLU A 563 -2.84 -25.50 -4.67
CA GLU A 563 -2.57 -24.38 -5.59
C GLU A 563 -3.81 -23.51 -5.76
N TRP A 564 -4.97 -24.10 -6.03
CA TRP A 564 -6.23 -23.35 -6.14
C TRP A 564 -6.64 -22.67 -4.84
N ILE A 565 -6.40 -23.29 -3.67
CA ILE A 565 -6.60 -22.61 -2.37
C ILE A 565 -5.63 -21.45 -2.17
N ALA A 566 -4.36 -21.60 -2.57
CA ALA A 566 -3.38 -20.51 -2.48
C ALA A 566 -3.64 -19.35 -3.46
N ILE A 567 -4.22 -19.63 -4.64
CA ILE A 567 -4.71 -18.61 -5.57
C ILE A 567 -5.95 -17.93 -4.99
N SER A 568 -6.91 -18.70 -4.47
CA SER A 568 -8.13 -18.20 -3.81
C SER A 568 -7.84 -17.32 -2.59
N GLY A 569 -6.70 -17.55 -1.91
CA GLY A 569 -6.20 -16.75 -0.78
C GLY A 569 -5.10 -15.72 -1.12
N ALA A 570 -4.84 -15.44 -2.39
CA ALA A 570 -3.74 -14.56 -2.82
C ALA A 570 -4.08 -13.05 -2.62
N ALA A 571 -4.32 -12.65 -1.37
CA ALA A 571 -4.84 -11.33 -0.98
C ALA A 571 -3.86 -10.16 -1.16
N VAL A 572 -2.60 -10.43 -1.46
CA VAL A 572 -1.58 -9.41 -1.78
C VAL A 572 -0.95 -9.75 -3.13
N GLY A 573 -1.17 -8.89 -4.12
CA GLY A 573 -0.68 -9.09 -5.48
C GLY A 573 -0.68 -7.79 -6.27
N SER A 574 -0.07 -7.83 -7.45
CA SER A 574 -0.03 -6.67 -8.34
C SER A 574 -1.38 -6.38 -9.00
N GLY A 575 -2.21 -7.42 -9.15
CA GLY A 575 -3.65 -7.32 -9.43
C GLY A 575 -4.48 -7.72 -8.21
N MET A 576 -5.38 -6.83 -7.79
CA MET A 576 -6.27 -6.96 -6.63
C MET A 576 -7.71 -6.55 -7.01
N GLY A 577 -8.17 -6.95 -8.20
CA GLY A 577 -9.50 -6.58 -8.73
C GLY A 577 -9.73 -5.07 -8.73
N SER A 578 -10.86 -4.62 -8.20
CA SER A 578 -11.24 -3.20 -8.09
C SER A 578 -10.18 -2.32 -7.39
N LEU A 579 -9.45 -2.89 -6.42
CA LEU A 579 -8.41 -2.21 -5.63
C LEU A 579 -7.10 -1.97 -6.41
N THR A 580 -6.96 -2.53 -7.62
CA THR A 580 -5.74 -2.43 -8.44
C THR A 580 -5.42 -0.97 -8.82
N LYS A 581 -4.17 -0.55 -8.56
CA LYS A 581 -3.59 0.75 -8.95
C LYS A 581 -2.15 0.55 -9.48
N PRO A 582 -1.75 1.15 -10.63
CA PRO A 582 -0.48 0.84 -11.31
C PRO A 582 0.79 0.95 -10.45
N GLY A 583 0.93 1.99 -9.62
CA GLY A 583 2.13 2.13 -8.78
C GLY A 583 2.14 1.23 -7.54
N MET A 584 0.97 0.82 -7.04
CA MET A 584 0.93 -0.22 -6.01
C MET A 584 1.34 -1.57 -6.61
N ALA A 585 0.87 -1.86 -7.82
CA ALA A 585 1.28 -3.03 -8.60
C ALA A 585 2.79 -3.06 -8.88
N ALA A 586 3.37 -1.90 -9.24
CA ALA A 586 4.80 -1.70 -9.41
C ALA A 586 5.60 -2.07 -8.14
N MET A 587 5.24 -1.53 -6.97
CA MET A 587 5.98 -1.82 -5.73
C MET A 587 5.83 -3.28 -5.28
N ILE A 588 4.62 -3.85 -5.39
CA ILE A 588 4.35 -5.26 -5.05
C ILE A 588 5.10 -6.20 -6.01
N PHE A 589 5.20 -5.83 -7.29
CA PHE A 589 6.00 -6.55 -8.28
C PHE A 589 7.50 -6.46 -7.96
N LEU A 590 8.06 -5.25 -7.92
CA LEU A 590 9.50 -5.00 -7.74
C LEU A 590 10.06 -5.55 -6.43
N SER A 591 9.29 -5.52 -5.34
CA SER A 591 9.68 -6.12 -4.06
C SER A 591 9.65 -7.65 -4.06
N GLY A 592 8.94 -8.28 -5.01
CA GLY A 592 8.64 -9.71 -5.03
C GLY A 592 7.62 -10.15 -3.97
N LEU A 593 7.04 -9.24 -3.19
CA LEU A 593 6.12 -9.52 -2.07
C LEU A 593 4.68 -9.80 -2.56
N ARG A 594 4.53 -10.77 -3.46
CA ARG A 594 3.28 -11.07 -4.17
C ARG A 594 2.87 -12.55 -4.07
N LEU A 595 1.57 -12.79 -4.02
CA LEU A 595 0.92 -14.11 -3.99
C LEU A 595 0.11 -14.42 -5.25
N GLY A 596 -0.17 -13.41 -6.08
CA GLY A 596 -0.89 -13.56 -7.36
C GLY A 596 -0.13 -14.42 -8.37
N TYR A 597 -0.88 -15.08 -9.26
CA TYR A 597 -0.39 -16.21 -10.06
C TYR A 597 -0.74 -16.04 -11.55
N TRP A 598 0.25 -16.21 -12.43
CA TRP A 598 0.05 -16.28 -13.88
C TRP A 598 -0.30 -17.70 -14.31
N GLN A 599 -1.53 -17.88 -14.82
CA GLN A 599 -2.01 -19.17 -15.32
C GLN A 599 -2.35 -19.08 -16.81
N HIS A 600 -2.10 -20.15 -17.57
CA HIS A 600 -2.57 -20.24 -18.96
C HIS A 600 -4.09 -20.37 -18.99
N ASN A 601 -4.75 -19.75 -19.98
CA ASN A 601 -6.22 -19.76 -20.08
C ASN A 601 -6.75 -21.20 -20.20
N LEU A 602 -7.48 -21.65 -19.19
CA LEU A 602 -7.93 -23.04 -19.06
C LEU A 602 -9.12 -23.39 -19.97
N THR A 603 -9.90 -22.41 -20.42
CA THR A 603 -11.02 -22.61 -21.35
C THR A 603 -10.61 -22.55 -22.82
N LYS A 604 -9.33 -22.31 -23.11
CA LYS A 604 -8.75 -22.34 -24.45
C LYS A 604 -7.81 -23.54 -24.61
N GLN A 605 -7.88 -24.19 -25.77
CA GLN A 605 -6.87 -25.16 -26.17
C GLN A 605 -5.52 -24.44 -26.36
N ALA A 606 -4.44 -25.03 -25.87
CA ALA A 606 -3.12 -24.39 -25.90
C ALA A 606 -2.65 -24.17 -27.34
N SER A 607 -2.53 -22.91 -27.76
CA SER A 607 -2.02 -22.54 -29.07
C SER A 607 -0.53 -22.89 -29.18
N ALA A 608 -0.15 -23.69 -30.17
CA ALA A 608 1.21 -24.15 -30.41
C ALA A 608 2.16 -23.06 -30.98
N GLY A 609 1.98 -21.80 -30.57
CA GLY A 609 2.81 -20.67 -30.96
C GLY A 609 4.03 -20.52 -30.06
N PHE A 610 5.23 -20.41 -30.66
CA PHE A 610 6.45 -20.05 -29.95
C PHE A 610 6.43 -18.58 -29.52
N HIS A 611 5.70 -18.28 -28.44
CA HIS A 611 5.65 -16.94 -27.86
C HIS A 611 6.90 -16.64 -27.03
N LEU A 612 8.04 -16.48 -27.70
CA LEU A 612 9.37 -16.23 -27.12
C LEU A 612 9.45 -15.04 -26.14
N LEU A 613 8.48 -14.12 -26.17
CA LEU A 613 8.43 -12.95 -25.29
C LEU A 613 7.28 -12.99 -24.26
N GLN A 614 6.56 -14.11 -24.10
CA GLN A 614 5.35 -14.13 -23.28
C GLN A 614 5.58 -13.79 -21.81
N LYS A 615 6.67 -14.27 -21.21
CA LYS A 615 7.04 -13.97 -19.82
C LYS A 615 7.23 -12.47 -19.62
N TYR A 616 7.91 -11.80 -20.54
CA TYR A 616 8.19 -10.37 -20.44
C TYR A 616 6.96 -9.50 -20.72
N GLN A 617 6.08 -9.91 -21.64
CA GLN A 617 4.78 -9.28 -21.79
C GLN A 617 3.89 -9.43 -20.54
N ALA A 618 3.96 -10.58 -19.84
CA ALA A 618 3.25 -10.80 -18.59
C ALA A 618 3.84 -9.93 -17.47
N MET A 619 5.17 -9.88 -17.38
CA MET A 619 5.93 -9.09 -16.42
C MET A 619 5.68 -7.58 -16.54
N CYS A 620 5.75 -7.02 -17.75
CA CYS A 620 5.39 -5.61 -17.99
C CYS A 620 3.90 -5.36 -17.73
N GLY A 621 3.02 -6.31 -18.09
CA GLY A 621 1.60 -6.23 -17.77
C GLY A 621 1.36 -6.14 -16.26
N GLU A 622 2.03 -6.99 -15.48
CA GLU A 622 1.93 -7.00 -14.02
C GLU A 622 2.49 -5.72 -13.38
N MET A 623 3.68 -5.28 -13.81
CA MET A 623 4.36 -4.09 -13.29
C MET A 623 3.59 -2.78 -13.56
N PHE A 624 2.83 -2.70 -14.65
CA PHE A 624 1.99 -1.54 -15.00
C PHE A 624 0.49 -1.76 -14.75
N ALA A 625 0.10 -2.83 -14.05
CA ALA A 625 -1.30 -3.22 -13.79
C ALA A 625 -2.20 -3.33 -15.05
N ARG A 626 -1.65 -3.79 -16.16
CA ARG A 626 -2.35 -4.07 -17.42
C ARG A 626 -2.72 -5.55 -17.51
N PHE A 627 -3.94 -5.87 -17.10
CA PHE A 627 -4.49 -7.23 -17.06
C PHE A 627 -5.66 -7.31 -18.06
N PRO A 628 -5.53 -8.05 -19.18
CA PRO A 628 -6.56 -8.10 -20.23
C PRO A 628 -7.74 -9.04 -19.91
N GLY A 629 -7.72 -9.81 -18.83
CA GLY A 629 -8.85 -10.64 -18.41
C GLY A 629 -9.17 -11.85 -19.28
N LEU A 630 -10.47 -12.12 -19.47
CA LEU A 630 -11.02 -13.45 -19.74
C LEU A 630 -10.56 -14.07 -21.07
N ARG A 631 -10.57 -13.30 -22.16
CA ARG A 631 -10.27 -13.79 -23.52
C ARG A 631 -8.76 -13.89 -23.81
N ALA A 632 -7.90 -13.36 -22.95
CA ALA A 632 -6.46 -13.44 -23.10
C ALA A 632 -5.97 -14.91 -23.06
N PRO A 633 -4.81 -15.25 -23.68
CA PRO A 633 -4.25 -16.61 -23.64
C PRO A 633 -3.72 -17.02 -22.26
N ARG A 634 -3.64 -16.07 -21.32
CA ARG A 634 -3.22 -16.24 -19.93
C ARG A 634 -4.02 -15.30 -19.03
N TRP A 635 -4.20 -15.67 -17.77
CA TRP A 635 -4.86 -14.87 -16.74
C TRP A 635 -3.87 -14.54 -15.62
N TYR A 636 -4.02 -13.36 -15.03
CA TYR A 636 -3.43 -13.06 -13.72
C TYR A 636 -4.50 -13.28 -12.65
N LEU A 637 -4.24 -14.23 -11.76
CA LEU A 637 -5.18 -14.69 -10.76
C LEU A 637 -4.79 -14.18 -9.37
N SER A 638 -5.77 -13.74 -8.60
CA SER A 638 -5.60 -13.38 -7.18
C SER A 638 -6.84 -13.76 -6.35
N ASP A 639 -6.85 -13.41 -5.07
CA ASP A 639 -7.90 -13.79 -4.10
C ASP A 639 -9.33 -13.59 -4.63
N GLY A 640 -10.22 -14.54 -4.36
CA GLY A 640 -11.62 -14.47 -4.77
C GLY A 640 -12.34 -13.22 -4.23
N GLY A 641 -11.94 -12.73 -3.05
CA GLY A 641 -12.46 -11.53 -2.41
C GLY A 641 -12.20 -10.23 -3.18
N HIS A 642 -11.25 -10.23 -4.12
CA HIS A 642 -11.09 -9.12 -5.07
C HIS A 642 -12.26 -9.00 -6.07
N PHE A 643 -13.14 -10.01 -6.15
CA PHE A 643 -14.40 -9.97 -6.89
C PHE A 643 -15.60 -10.15 -5.95
N ASP A 644 -15.72 -11.31 -5.28
CA ASP A 644 -16.77 -11.61 -4.30
C ASP A 644 -16.12 -12.29 -3.08
N ASN A 645 -16.09 -11.59 -1.95
CA ASN A 645 -15.54 -12.16 -0.71
C ASN A 645 -16.52 -13.14 -0.04
N THR A 646 -17.81 -13.08 -0.35
CA THR A 646 -18.84 -13.92 0.28
C THR A 646 -18.77 -15.36 -0.22
N GLY A 647 -18.44 -15.56 -1.50
CA GLY A 647 -18.52 -16.85 -2.19
C GLY A 647 -19.93 -17.24 -2.65
N VAL A 648 -20.95 -16.40 -2.40
CA VAL A 648 -22.34 -16.68 -2.79
C VAL A 648 -22.54 -16.56 -4.31
N TYR A 649 -21.74 -15.75 -5.01
CA TYR A 649 -21.88 -15.52 -6.45
C TYR A 649 -21.89 -16.82 -7.28
N ALA A 650 -21.03 -17.80 -6.93
CA ALA A 650 -21.00 -19.10 -7.62
C ALA A 650 -22.18 -20.04 -7.29
N LEU A 651 -22.91 -19.77 -6.21
CA LEU A 651 -24.13 -20.49 -5.83
C LEU A 651 -25.38 -19.91 -6.53
N LEU A 652 -25.41 -18.60 -6.80
CA LEU A 652 -26.52 -17.95 -7.52
C LEU A 652 -26.75 -18.55 -8.92
N LYS A 653 -25.67 -18.96 -9.61
CA LYS A 653 -25.72 -19.69 -10.88
C LYS A 653 -26.62 -20.93 -10.88
N ARG A 654 -26.75 -21.57 -9.71
CA ARG A 654 -27.43 -22.86 -9.50
C ARG A 654 -28.86 -22.72 -9.00
N LYS A 655 -29.34 -21.47 -8.82
CA LYS A 655 -30.69 -21.11 -8.38
C LYS A 655 -31.15 -21.90 -7.13
N LEU A 656 -30.26 -22.03 -6.15
CA LEU A 656 -30.50 -22.88 -4.99
C LEU A 656 -31.65 -22.32 -4.11
N PRO A 657 -32.55 -23.18 -3.60
CA PRO A 657 -33.66 -22.77 -2.75
C PRO A 657 -33.21 -22.35 -1.33
N VAL A 658 -32.03 -22.79 -0.88
CA VAL A 658 -31.38 -22.39 0.37
C VAL A 658 -29.88 -22.17 0.16
N ILE A 659 -29.39 -20.99 0.57
CA ILE A 659 -27.98 -20.62 0.66
C ILE A 659 -27.69 -20.14 2.08
N ILE A 660 -26.62 -20.65 2.68
CA ILE A 660 -26.11 -20.23 3.99
C ILE A 660 -24.77 -19.54 3.77
N LEU A 661 -24.58 -18.34 4.28
CA LEU A 661 -23.33 -17.58 4.21
C LEU A 661 -22.76 -17.38 5.63
N ALA A 662 -21.54 -17.83 5.88
CA ALA A 662 -20.74 -17.33 6.99
C ALA A 662 -20.01 -16.05 6.52
N ASP A 663 -20.46 -14.86 6.95
CA ASP A 663 -19.85 -13.58 6.58
C ASP A 663 -18.71 -13.23 7.55
N CYS A 664 -17.51 -13.65 7.18
CA CYS A 664 -16.29 -13.53 7.96
C CYS A 664 -15.39 -12.39 7.48
N GLY A 665 -15.87 -11.47 6.64
CA GLY A 665 -15.16 -10.23 6.29
C GLY A 665 -14.77 -9.44 7.54
N ALA A 666 -13.65 -8.69 7.50
CA ALA A 666 -13.24 -7.86 8.64
C ALA A 666 -14.00 -6.53 8.60
N ASP A 667 -15.08 -6.46 9.37
CA ASP A 667 -16.08 -5.41 9.29
C ASP A 667 -16.33 -4.78 10.67
N PRO A 668 -15.37 -3.98 11.19
CA PRO A 668 -15.40 -3.48 12.58
C PRO A 668 -16.55 -2.51 12.86
N ASP A 669 -17.04 -1.84 11.82
CA ASP A 669 -18.15 -0.89 11.88
C ASP A 669 -19.49 -1.52 11.44
N TYR A 670 -19.51 -2.82 11.11
CA TYR A 670 -20.66 -3.60 10.61
C TYR A 670 -21.38 -2.92 9.42
N ALA A 671 -20.60 -2.47 8.43
CA ALA A 671 -21.09 -1.80 7.23
C ALA A 671 -21.57 -2.77 6.13
N PHE A 672 -21.37 -4.09 6.28
CA PHE A 672 -21.81 -5.15 5.36
C PHE A 672 -21.34 -4.99 3.91
N GLY A 673 -20.22 -4.29 3.67
CA GLY A 673 -19.74 -3.93 2.32
C GLY A 673 -19.53 -5.12 1.36
N ASP A 674 -19.14 -6.30 1.87
CA ASP A 674 -19.04 -7.52 1.07
C ASP A 674 -20.41 -8.03 0.58
N VAL A 675 -21.44 -7.93 1.44
CA VAL A 675 -22.83 -8.29 1.12
C VAL A 675 -23.45 -7.24 0.20
N GLU A 676 -23.20 -5.95 0.40
CA GLU A 676 -23.61 -4.87 -0.51
C GLU A 676 -23.03 -5.07 -1.93
N ASN A 677 -21.75 -5.44 -2.00
CA ASN A 677 -21.04 -5.76 -3.23
C ASN A 677 -21.60 -7.02 -3.92
N LEU A 678 -21.95 -8.07 -3.16
CA LEU A 678 -22.68 -9.25 -3.64
C LEU A 678 -24.05 -8.85 -4.22
N ILE A 679 -24.88 -8.11 -3.48
CA ILE A 679 -26.24 -7.71 -3.92
C ILE A 679 -26.18 -6.90 -5.21
N ARG A 680 -25.21 -5.98 -5.35
CA ARG A 680 -24.96 -5.24 -6.59
C ARG A 680 -24.61 -6.17 -7.75
N LYS A 681 -23.76 -7.18 -7.53
CA LYS A 681 -23.34 -8.14 -8.57
C LYS A 681 -24.45 -9.12 -8.96
N ALA A 682 -25.21 -9.64 -7.99
CA ALA A 682 -26.34 -10.53 -8.21
C ALA A 682 -27.34 -9.94 -9.22
N ARG A 683 -27.69 -8.66 -9.05
CA ARG A 683 -28.60 -7.93 -9.93
C ARG A 683 -28.04 -7.71 -11.34
N ILE A 684 -26.75 -7.40 -11.47
CA ILE A 684 -26.15 -7.05 -12.77
C ILE A 684 -25.80 -8.30 -13.59
N ASP A 685 -25.39 -9.40 -12.95
CA ASP A 685 -24.80 -10.57 -13.62
C ASP A 685 -25.77 -11.76 -13.72
N HIS A 686 -26.68 -11.92 -12.75
CA HIS A 686 -27.60 -13.06 -12.67
C HIS A 686 -29.08 -12.65 -12.79
N ASP A 687 -29.34 -11.35 -12.92
CA ASP A 687 -30.67 -10.73 -12.80
C ASP A 687 -31.42 -11.23 -11.55
N ALA A 688 -30.66 -11.32 -10.44
CA ALA A 688 -31.13 -11.84 -9.16
C ALA A 688 -31.26 -10.71 -8.15
N ILE A 689 -32.45 -10.58 -7.55
CA ILE A 689 -32.77 -9.53 -6.58
C ILE A 689 -32.76 -10.12 -5.17
N ILE A 690 -31.94 -9.55 -4.28
CA ILE A 690 -31.87 -9.94 -2.87
C ILE A 690 -32.56 -8.85 -2.03
N ARG A 691 -33.52 -9.23 -1.19
CA ARG A 691 -34.26 -8.36 -0.25
C ARG A 691 -34.23 -8.96 1.16
N PHE A 692 -33.91 -8.18 2.19
CA PHE A 692 -33.93 -8.67 3.56
C PHE A 692 -35.36 -8.89 4.05
N ILE A 693 -35.57 -9.91 4.88
CA ILE A 693 -36.82 -10.16 5.60
C ILE A 693 -36.81 -9.36 6.89
N ASP A 694 -37.95 -8.78 7.23
CA ASP A 694 -38.19 -8.06 8.48
C ASP A 694 -38.22 -9.03 9.68
N PRO A 695 -37.32 -8.89 10.68
CA PRO A 695 -37.35 -9.70 11.89
C PRO A 695 -38.66 -9.62 12.68
N GLU A 696 -39.42 -8.53 12.59
CA GLU A 696 -40.74 -8.42 13.25
C GLU A 696 -41.80 -9.35 12.63
N SER A 697 -41.61 -9.79 11.38
CA SER A 697 -42.49 -10.77 10.72
C SER A 697 -42.17 -12.23 11.07
N LEU A 698 -41.02 -12.49 11.70
CA LEU A 698 -40.54 -13.85 12.00
C LEU A 698 -41.06 -14.51 13.30
N PRO A 699 -41.51 -13.83 14.37
CA PRO A 699 -41.94 -14.52 15.61
C PRO A 699 -43.06 -15.56 15.42
N PRO A 700 -44.09 -15.35 14.58
CA PRO A 700 -45.10 -16.38 14.30
C PRO A 700 -44.57 -17.62 13.56
N LEU A 701 -43.42 -17.49 12.89
CA LEU A 701 -42.83 -18.50 11.98
C LEU A 701 -41.66 -19.26 12.63
N ALA A 702 -40.79 -18.52 13.31
CA ALA A 702 -39.54 -18.98 13.91
C ALA A 702 -39.63 -19.19 15.43
N GLY A 703 -40.70 -18.69 16.09
CA GLY A 703 -40.85 -18.74 17.53
C GLY A 703 -39.66 -18.10 18.25
N GLY A 704 -39.13 -18.77 19.28
CA GLY A 704 -37.95 -18.29 20.03
C GLY A 704 -36.67 -18.11 19.22
N LEU A 705 -36.59 -18.58 17.97
CA LEU A 705 -35.46 -18.30 17.08
C LEU A 705 -35.49 -16.88 16.48
N SER A 706 -36.63 -16.17 16.52
CA SER A 706 -36.72 -14.80 15.99
C SER A 706 -35.75 -13.83 16.69
N ALA A 707 -35.45 -14.05 17.97
CA ALA A 707 -34.50 -13.27 18.76
C ALA A 707 -33.03 -13.34 18.30
N PHE A 708 -32.71 -14.21 17.32
CA PHE A 708 -31.39 -14.29 16.69
C PHE A 708 -31.30 -13.54 15.36
N PHE A 709 -32.43 -13.07 14.80
CA PHE A 709 -32.50 -12.37 13.53
C PHE A 709 -32.48 -10.85 13.71
N GLY A 710 -31.61 -10.18 12.97
CA GLY A 710 -31.56 -8.73 12.85
C GLY A 710 -31.54 -8.27 11.38
N THR A 711 -31.56 -6.95 11.19
CA THR A 711 -31.37 -6.30 9.89
C THR A 711 -29.94 -5.78 9.74
N PRO A 712 -29.51 -5.36 8.55
CA PRO A 712 -28.24 -4.62 8.40
C PRO A 712 -28.21 -3.32 9.23
N ASP A 713 -29.37 -2.76 9.59
CA ASP A 713 -29.48 -1.59 10.46
C ASP A 713 -29.33 -1.93 11.95
N SER A 714 -29.84 -3.08 12.44
CA SER A 714 -29.81 -3.45 13.87
C SER A 714 -28.51 -4.16 14.31
N ILE A 715 -27.83 -4.84 13.38
CA ILE A 715 -26.58 -5.58 13.68
C ILE A 715 -25.37 -4.62 13.71
N GLN A 716 -25.32 -3.82 14.77
CA GLN A 716 -24.32 -2.80 15.08
C GLN A 716 -23.18 -3.32 16.00
N PRO A 717 -22.02 -2.62 16.07
CA PRO A 717 -20.93 -2.93 17.00
C PRO A 717 -21.38 -2.99 18.47
N GLY A 718 -21.22 -4.14 19.12
CA GLY A 718 -21.61 -4.32 20.52
C GLY A 718 -21.81 -5.79 20.90
N THR A 719 -22.53 -5.99 22.00
CA THR A 719 -23.05 -7.30 22.43
C THR A 719 -24.55 -7.33 22.16
N SER A 720 -25.04 -8.38 21.48
CA SER A 720 -26.47 -8.66 21.27
C SER A 720 -26.62 -10.08 20.69
N ASN A 721 -27.78 -10.69 20.90
CA ASN A 721 -28.07 -12.03 20.39
C ASN A 721 -28.51 -12.05 18.92
N GLU A 722 -28.73 -10.89 18.28
CA GLU A 722 -28.97 -10.83 16.83
C GLU A 722 -27.64 -11.02 16.06
N TYR A 723 -27.51 -12.13 15.34
CA TYR A 723 -26.34 -12.43 14.49
C TYR A 723 -26.70 -13.11 13.16
N LEU A 724 -27.99 -13.40 12.94
CA LEU A 724 -28.54 -13.91 11.68
C LEU A 724 -29.18 -12.77 10.89
N LEU A 725 -29.05 -12.79 9.57
CA LEU A 725 -29.90 -12.04 8.65
C LEU A 725 -30.56 -13.02 7.70
N LEU A 726 -31.85 -12.86 7.44
CA LEU A 726 -32.58 -13.62 6.42
C LEU A 726 -32.88 -12.70 5.24
N ALA A 727 -32.67 -13.19 4.02
CA ALA A 727 -33.06 -12.50 2.81
C ALA A 727 -33.72 -13.44 1.80
N GLN A 728 -34.74 -12.92 1.11
CA GLN A 728 -35.33 -13.53 -0.07
C GLN A 728 -34.45 -13.17 -1.29
N ILE A 729 -34.03 -14.19 -2.04
CA ILE A 729 -33.53 -14.07 -3.41
C ILE A 729 -34.73 -14.29 -4.33
N THR A 730 -34.96 -13.41 -5.31
CA THR A 730 -35.74 -13.68 -6.52
C THR A 730 -34.76 -13.92 -7.67
N TYR A 731 -34.86 -15.06 -8.35
CA TYR A 731 -34.04 -15.39 -9.52
C TYR A 731 -34.72 -14.95 -10.83
N SER A 732 -33.96 -14.98 -11.94
CA SER A 732 -34.37 -14.55 -13.29
C SER A 732 -35.45 -15.38 -14.01
N ASP A 733 -36.10 -16.28 -13.28
CA ASP A 733 -37.26 -17.11 -13.68
C ASP A 733 -38.36 -17.09 -12.60
N ASP A 734 -38.39 -16.01 -11.82
CA ASP A 734 -39.30 -15.73 -10.70
C ASP A 734 -39.27 -16.76 -9.53
N CYS A 735 -38.48 -17.82 -9.64
CA CYS A 735 -38.19 -18.74 -8.55
C CYS A 735 -37.53 -18.01 -7.36
N THR A 736 -37.91 -18.35 -6.14
CA THR A 736 -37.31 -17.79 -4.92
C THR A 736 -36.24 -18.70 -4.31
N GLY A 737 -35.37 -18.13 -3.48
CA GLY A 737 -34.40 -18.87 -2.67
C GLY A 737 -34.03 -18.11 -1.40
N ALA A 738 -33.80 -18.80 -0.30
CA ALA A 738 -33.48 -18.18 0.99
C ALA A 738 -31.96 -17.99 1.13
N LEU A 739 -31.52 -16.77 1.45
CA LEU A 739 -30.15 -16.46 1.86
C LEU A 739 -30.13 -16.20 3.38
N LEU A 740 -29.54 -17.13 4.14
CA LEU A 740 -29.24 -16.95 5.55
C LEU A 740 -27.80 -16.47 5.70
N ILE A 741 -27.58 -15.30 6.31
CA ILE A 741 -26.25 -14.77 6.61
C ILE A 741 -25.99 -14.90 8.11
N ILE A 742 -24.82 -15.44 8.47
CA ILE A 742 -24.33 -15.58 9.84
C ILE A 742 -23.15 -14.62 10.00
N LYS A 743 -23.34 -13.54 10.79
CA LYS A 743 -22.32 -12.51 11.04
C LYS A 743 -21.64 -12.79 12.40
N PRO A 744 -20.30 -12.85 12.48
CA PRO A 744 -19.60 -12.91 13.76
C PRO A 744 -19.93 -11.67 14.61
N ARG A 745 -20.62 -11.88 15.73
CA ARG A 745 -20.97 -10.87 16.74
C ARG A 745 -20.72 -11.44 18.14
N ARG A 746 -20.67 -10.59 19.16
CA ARG A 746 -20.62 -11.00 20.58
C ARG A 746 -22.06 -11.24 21.06
N THR A 747 -22.38 -12.46 21.48
CA THR A 747 -23.65 -12.78 22.16
C THR A 747 -23.59 -12.41 23.64
N GLU A 748 -24.75 -12.30 24.29
CA GLU A 748 -24.82 -12.04 25.73
C GLU A 748 -24.38 -13.29 26.53
N ASP A 749 -24.85 -14.46 26.12
CA ASP A 749 -24.34 -15.75 26.57
C ASP A 749 -23.12 -16.15 25.73
N MET A 750 -21.93 -16.03 26.32
CA MET A 750 -20.66 -16.51 25.77
C MET A 750 -19.90 -17.29 26.85
N PRO A 751 -19.25 -18.41 26.49
CA PRO A 751 -18.32 -19.12 27.39
C PRO A 751 -17.25 -18.19 28.00
N LEU A 752 -16.87 -18.44 29.26
CA LEU A 752 -16.01 -17.56 30.06
C LEU A 752 -14.65 -17.26 29.42
N ASP A 753 -14.07 -18.23 28.71
CA ASP A 753 -12.86 -18.11 27.90
C ASP A 753 -13.04 -17.09 26.75
N VAL A 754 -14.11 -17.24 25.97
CA VAL A 754 -14.45 -16.36 24.83
C VAL A 754 -14.81 -14.96 25.32
N ALA A 755 -15.64 -14.86 26.36
CA ALA A 755 -16.02 -13.60 26.99
C ALA A 755 -14.80 -12.86 27.56
N GLY A 756 -13.90 -13.59 28.23
CA GLY A 756 -12.63 -13.06 28.76
C GLY A 756 -11.69 -12.60 27.63
N TYR A 757 -11.57 -13.36 26.54
CA TYR A 757 -10.82 -12.94 25.36
C TYR A 757 -11.41 -11.67 24.73
N ALA A 758 -12.73 -11.61 24.57
CA ALA A 758 -13.45 -10.47 24.02
C ALA A 758 -13.39 -9.22 24.93
N ALA A 759 -13.23 -9.39 26.25
CA ALA A 759 -13.00 -8.29 27.18
C ALA A 759 -11.57 -7.71 27.03
N ARG A 760 -10.57 -8.54 26.76
CA ARG A 760 -9.17 -8.11 26.48
C ARG A 760 -9.02 -7.50 25.08
N ASN A 761 -9.75 -8.02 24.09
CA ASN A 761 -9.60 -7.69 22.68
C ASN A 761 -10.83 -6.94 22.15
N ALA A 762 -10.85 -5.61 22.31
CA ALA A 762 -11.99 -4.76 21.98
C ALA A 762 -12.47 -4.81 20.50
N SER A 763 -11.63 -5.30 19.58
CA SER A 763 -11.98 -5.50 18.16
C SER A 763 -12.50 -6.90 17.83
N PHE A 764 -12.54 -7.85 18.77
CA PHE A 764 -13.10 -9.19 18.55
C PHE A 764 -14.64 -9.12 18.42
N PRO A 765 -15.27 -9.82 17.44
CA PRO A 765 -14.70 -10.77 16.47
C PRO A 765 -14.33 -10.16 15.10
N GLN A 766 -14.29 -8.84 14.99
CA GLN A 766 -13.99 -8.10 13.75
C GLN A 766 -12.52 -7.64 13.66
N GLN A 767 -11.58 -8.47 14.14
CA GLN A 767 -10.14 -8.20 14.06
C GLN A 767 -9.65 -8.24 12.60
N SER A 768 -8.60 -7.47 12.28
CA SER A 768 -8.05 -7.38 10.91
C SER A 768 -7.64 -8.74 10.33
N THR A 769 -7.87 -8.91 9.02
CA THR A 769 -7.37 -10.05 8.21
C THR A 769 -5.85 -10.12 8.09
N ALA A 770 -5.12 -9.06 8.46
CA ALA A 770 -3.66 -9.04 8.39
C ALA A 770 -2.97 -9.99 9.38
N ASN A 771 -3.63 -10.39 10.49
CA ASN A 771 -3.07 -11.44 11.35
C ASN A 771 -3.29 -12.83 10.73
N GLN A 772 -2.20 -13.48 10.32
CA GLN A 772 -2.18 -14.88 9.85
C GLN A 772 -1.48 -15.84 10.84
N PHE A 773 -1.20 -15.38 12.07
CA PHE A 773 -0.40 -16.09 13.08
C PHE A 773 -1.18 -16.26 14.40
N PHE A 774 -2.35 -16.90 14.34
CA PHE A 774 -3.22 -17.04 15.50
C PHE A 774 -2.51 -17.73 16.68
N SER A 775 -2.63 -17.14 17.86
CA SER A 775 -2.40 -17.79 19.15
C SER A 775 -3.46 -18.86 19.44
N GLU A 776 -3.20 -19.73 20.43
CA GLU A 776 -4.19 -20.72 20.85
C GLU A 776 -5.46 -20.05 21.43
N GLU A 777 -5.34 -18.92 22.15
CA GLU A 777 -6.51 -18.17 22.65
C GLU A 777 -7.33 -17.52 21.52
N GLU A 778 -6.68 -16.98 20.47
CA GLU A 778 -7.37 -16.51 19.26
C GLU A 778 -8.10 -17.66 18.57
N TRP A 779 -7.40 -18.78 18.36
CA TRP A 779 -7.92 -19.92 17.62
C TRP A 779 -9.14 -20.55 18.32
N GLU A 780 -9.03 -20.83 19.62
CA GLU A 780 -10.17 -21.34 20.39
C GLU A 780 -11.32 -20.33 20.44
N SER A 781 -11.05 -19.03 20.64
CA SER A 781 -12.11 -18.02 20.72
C SER A 781 -12.93 -17.92 19.43
N TYR A 782 -12.28 -17.95 18.25
CA TYR A 782 -13.00 -17.95 16.96
C TYR A 782 -13.71 -19.28 16.67
N CYS A 783 -13.09 -20.42 17.01
CA CYS A 783 -13.69 -21.74 16.81
C CYS A 783 -14.92 -21.94 17.73
N ASN A 784 -14.82 -21.55 19.01
CA ASN A 784 -15.89 -21.63 20.00
C ASN A 784 -17.02 -20.63 19.69
N LEU A 785 -16.71 -19.43 19.19
CA LEU A 785 -17.73 -18.49 18.73
C LEU A 785 -18.50 -19.05 17.51
N GLY A 786 -17.80 -19.51 16.46
CA GLY A 786 -18.46 -20.11 15.30
C GLY A 786 -19.28 -21.36 15.65
N LEU A 787 -18.79 -22.17 16.59
CA LEU A 787 -19.50 -23.33 17.15
C LEU A 787 -20.76 -22.92 17.91
N THR A 788 -20.76 -21.74 18.55
CA THR A 788 -21.88 -21.23 19.34
C THR A 788 -22.96 -20.58 18.47
N LEU A 789 -22.58 -19.70 17.53
CA LEU A 789 -23.52 -19.09 16.58
C LEU A 789 -24.10 -20.13 15.61
N GLY A 790 -23.37 -21.21 15.32
CA GLY A 790 -23.87 -22.32 14.49
C GLY A 790 -24.89 -23.26 15.18
N ARG A 791 -25.13 -23.16 16.49
CA ARG A 791 -25.98 -24.15 17.22
C ARG A 791 -27.44 -24.18 16.75
N VAL A 792 -27.95 -23.07 16.21
CA VAL A 792 -29.32 -22.97 15.68
C VAL A 792 -29.55 -23.76 14.38
N LEU A 793 -28.49 -24.15 13.69
CA LEU A 793 -28.55 -24.81 12.38
C LEU A 793 -28.97 -26.27 12.51
N THR A 794 -30.28 -26.51 12.60
CA THR A 794 -30.91 -27.84 12.74
C THR A 794 -31.68 -28.24 11.47
N THR A 795 -32.00 -29.52 11.30
CA THR A 795 -32.66 -30.02 10.08
C THR A 795 -34.00 -29.32 9.83
N LYS A 796 -34.80 -29.14 10.88
CA LYS A 796 -36.06 -28.39 10.81
C LYS A 796 -35.81 -26.93 10.42
N PHE A 797 -34.88 -26.25 11.09
CA PHE A 797 -34.56 -24.85 10.79
C PHE A 797 -34.19 -24.66 9.32
N LEU A 798 -33.29 -25.49 8.77
CA LEU A 798 -32.86 -25.39 7.37
C LEU A 798 -33.96 -25.71 6.36
N HIS A 799 -34.90 -26.59 6.70
CA HIS A 799 -36.10 -26.87 5.89
C HIS A 799 -37.07 -25.67 5.89
N ASP A 800 -37.30 -25.06 7.06
CA ASP A 800 -38.31 -24.03 7.25
C ASP A 800 -37.89 -22.63 6.71
N LEU A 801 -36.59 -22.39 6.48
CA LEU A 801 -36.06 -21.14 5.87
C LEU A 801 -36.76 -20.77 4.55
N HIS A 802 -36.99 -21.74 3.66
CA HIS A 802 -37.59 -21.47 2.34
C HIS A 802 -39.08 -21.11 2.43
N PRO A 803 -39.92 -21.81 3.23
CA PRO A 803 -41.24 -21.31 3.60
C PRO A 803 -41.24 -19.89 4.20
N TRP A 804 -40.32 -19.59 5.14
CA TRP A 804 -40.30 -18.29 5.83
C TRP A 804 -40.10 -17.09 4.89
N ILE A 805 -39.20 -17.17 3.90
CA ILE A 805 -38.98 -16.08 2.94
C ILE A 805 -40.17 -15.81 1.99
N ASN A 806 -41.14 -16.73 1.93
CA ASN A 806 -42.34 -16.59 1.10
C ASN A 806 -43.54 -16.06 1.93
N THR A 807 -43.43 -16.03 3.27
CA THR A 807 -44.48 -15.53 4.18
C THR A 807 -44.09 -14.25 4.93
N GLY A 808 -42.80 -14.06 5.21
CA GLY A 808 -42.27 -12.86 5.89
C GLY A 808 -42.25 -11.62 4.99
N THR A 809 -42.36 -10.44 5.59
CA THR A 809 -42.35 -9.17 4.86
C THR A 809 -40.92 -8.77 4.49
N THR A 810 -40.70 -8.30 3.25
CA THR A 810 -39.40 -7.78 2.83
C THR A 810 -39.23 -6.31 3.24
N ILE A 811 -38.12 -5.97 3.88
CA ILE A 811 -37.79 -4.61 4.33
C ILE A 811 -36.68 -3.99 3.47
N GLY A 812 -36.70 -2.66 3.33
CA GLY A 812 -35.61 -1.88 2.73
C GLY A 812 -34.71 -1.26 3.81
N THR A 813 -33.40 -1.18 3.56
CA THR A 813 -32.42 -0.64 4.50
C THR A 813 -32.63 0.86 4.74
N ASN A 814 -32.54 1.31 6.00
CA ASN A 814 -32.84 2.69 6.37
C ASN A 814 -31.61 3.60 6.23
N ASN A 815 -31.61 4.44 5.20
CA ASN A 815 -30.51 5.36 4.91
C ASN A 815 -30.22 6.39 6.03
N ALA A 816 -31.16 6.62 6.96
CA ALA A 816 -30.93 7.49 8.11
C ALA A 816 -30.07 6.83 9.21
N THR A 817 -30.16 5.50 9.38
CA THR A 817 -29.36 4.73 10.36
C THR A 817 -28.00 4.31 9.80
N LEU A 818 -27.88 4.13 8.48
CA LEU A 818 -26.60 3.84 7.80
C LEU A 818 -25.56 4.98 7.83
N THR A 819 -25.86 6.13 8.45
CA THR A 819 -24.86 7.21 8.65
C THR A 819 -24.04 6.90 9.91
N PRO A 820 -22.78 6.41 9.80
CA PRO A 820 -22.06 5.97 10.99
C PRO A 820 -21.76 7.15 11.92
N PRO A 821 -21.95 6.99 13.25
CA PRO A 821 -21.49 8.00 14.20
C PRO A 821 -19.98 8.20 14.03
N ILE A 822 -19.53 9.45 13.99
CA ILE A 822 -18.14 9.82 13.62
C ILE A 822 -17.15 9.47 14.75
N THR A 823 -16.96 8.18 14.95
CA THR A 823 -16.06 7.60 15.95
C THR A 823 -14.63 7.88 15.54
N ARG A 824 -14.02 8.87 16.19
CA ARG A 824 -12.66 9.33 15.89
C ARG A 824 -11.62 8.24 16.22
N MET A 825 -11.37 7.34 15.28
CA MET A 825 -10.36 6.27 15.37
C MET A 825 -9.08 6.75 16.07
N THR A 826 -8.58 5.99 17.05
CA THR A 826 -7.34 6.32 17.77
C THR A 826 -6.12 6.30 16.84
N ARG A 827 -5.00 6.87 17.29
CA ARG A 827 -3.72 6.84 16.54
C ARG A 827 -3.32 5.41 16.19
N ASN A 828 -3.43 4.49 17.16
CA ASN A 828 -3.04 3.10 16.99
C ASN A 828 -4.02 2.32 16.10
N GLN A 829 -5.34 2.56 16.19
CA GLN A 829 -6.31 1.95 15.26
C GLN A 829 -6.08 2.40 13.81
N ARG A 830 -5.80 3.69 13.56
CA ARG A 830 -5.47 4.15 12.19
C ARG A 830 -4.19 3.52 11.66
N ILE A 831 -3.16 3.40 12.51
CA ILE A 831 -1.91 2.71 12.17
C ILE A 831 -2.21 1.23 11.86
N ALA A 832 -3.06 0.58 12.64
CA ALA A 832 -3.45 -0.82 12.44
C ALA A 832 -4.34 -1.06 11.20
N THR A 833 -5.22 -0.13 10.79
CA THR A 833 -5.97 -0.27 9.52
C THR A 833 -5.12 0.10 8.29
N THR A 834 -4.21 1.06 8.44
CA THR A 834 -3.34 1.52 7.34
C THR A 834 -2.17 0.58 7.08
N LEU A 835 -1.61 -0.06 8.12
CA LEU A 835 -0.66 -1.16 7.98
C LEU A 835 -1.36 -2.52 7.80
N GLY A 836 -2.57 -2.69 8.33
CA GLY A 836 -3.42 -3.86 8.10
C GLY A 836 -3.93 -4.02 6.67
N THR A 837 -3.63 -3.04 5.81
CA THR A 837 -3.80 -3.09 4.35
C THR A 837 -2.46 -3.01 3.60
N SER A 838 -1.31 -3.01 4.31
CA SER A 838 0.03 -2.87 3.69
C SER A 838 1.20 -3.38 4.55
N ILE A 839 1.64 -4.60 4.20
CA ILE A 839 3.04 -5.08 4.24
C ILE A 839 3.64 -5.42 5.62
N GLY A 840 4.34 -6.56 5.68
CA GLY A 840 5.21 -6.93 6.82
C GLY A 840 6.52 -6.14 6.85
N ILE A 841 6.46 -4.83 7.13
CA ILE A 841 7.63 -3.91 7.07
C ILE A 841 8.63 -4.12 8.22
N GLY A 842 8.35 -4.99 9.21
CA GLY A 842 9.10 -5.10 10.48
C GLY A 842 10.64 -5.23 10.38
N ALA A 843 11.16 -5.89 9.34
CA ALA A 843 12.61 -5.94 9.10
C ALA A 843 13.17 -4.65 8.44
N ILE A 844 12.44 -4.10 7.46
CA ILE A 844 12.85 -2.92 6.68
C ILE A 844 12.75 -1.64 7.52
N LEU A 845 11.70 -1.52 8.35
CA LEU A 845 11.50 -0.37 9.23
C LEU A 845 12.65 -0.21 10.23
N THR A 846 13.24 -1.33 10.68
CA THR A 846 14.36 -1.36 11.62
C THR A 846 15.65 -0.84 10.97
N GLY A 847 15.92 -1.22 9.72
CA GLY A 847 17.04 -0.65 8.94
C GLY A 847 16.85 0.84 8.64
N LEU A 848 15.62 1.25 8.32
CA LEU A 848 15.28 2.67 8.15
C LEU A 848 15.38 3.47 9.46
N LEU A 849 15.08 2.87 10.62
CA LEU A 849 15.25 3.51 11.93
C LEU A 849 16.74 3.74 12.24
N ALA A 850 17.61 2.76 11.97
CA ALA A 850 19.05 2.90 12.17
C ALA A 850 19.63 4.01 11.26
N GLY A 851 19.21 4.05 9.99
CA GLY A 851 19.57 5.14 9.07
C GLY A 851 19.03 6.51 9.52
N TRP A 852 17.80 6.56 10.05
CA TRP A 852 17.20 7.79 10.58
C TRP A 852 17.91 8.30 11.84
N GLN A 853 18.28 7.40 12.77
CA GLN A 853 19.06 7.76 13.96
C GLN A 853 20.44 8.31 13.58
N ALA A 854 21.15 7.66 12.64
CA ALA A 854 22.43 8.14 12.13
C ALA A 854 22.31 9.49 11.40
N TRP A 855 21.17 9.79 10.77
CA TRP A 855 20.90 11.08 10.13
C TRP A 855 20.59 12.19 11.14
N ASN A 856 19.78 11.91 12.17
CA ASN A 856 19.36 12.92 13.14
C ASN A 856 20.58 13.50 13.90
N THR A 857 21.50 12.63 14.33
CA THR A 857 22.78 13.02 14.97
C THR A 857 23.71 13.82 14.04
N ARG A 858 23.41 13.91 12.74
CA ARG A 858 24.14 14.74 11.76
C ARG A 858 23.45 16.09 11.54
N GLN A 859 22.11 16.13 11.50
CA GLN A 859 21.36 17.38 11.43
C GLN A 859 21.60 18.28 12.67
N ASP A 860 21.84 17.67 13.84
CA ASP A 860 22.30 18.36 15.05
C ASP A 860 23.74 18.94 14.92
N LYS A 861 24.58 18.38 14.05
CA LYS A 861 25.93 18.93 13.74
C LYS A 861 25.87 20.02 12.69
N ASP A 862 25.09 19.83 11.62
CA ASP A 862 24.94 20.81 10.55
C ASP A 862 24.40 22.14 11.11
N SER A 863 23.47 22.08 12.07
CA SER A 863 22.94 23.25 12.78
C SER A 863 23.95 23.91 13.74
N GLN A 864 24.83 23.14 14.39
CA GLN A 864 25.96 23.68 15.15
C GLN A 864 27.00 24.35 14.25
N GLN A 865 27.27 23.82 13.05
CA GLN A 865 28.22 24.44 12.12
C GLN A 865 27.64 25.69 11.43
N LEU A 866 26.33 25.74 11.18
CA LEU A 866 25.64 26.96 10.77
C LEU A 866 25.71 28.07 11.84
N SER A 867 25.59 27.72 13.13
CA SER A 867 25.78 28.70 14.21
C SER A 867 27.24 29.15 14.35
N ALA A 868 28.21 28.28 14.04
CA ALA A 868 29.63 28.65 13.96
C ALA A 868 29.90 29.65 12.82
N PHE A 869 29.41 29.41 11.60
CA PHE A 869 29.52 30.38 10.48
C PHE A 869 28.90 31.73 10.85
N ALA A 870 27.67 31.73 11.39
CA ALA A 870 26.99 32.95 11.81
C ALA A 870 27.62 33.65 13.02
N THR A 871 28.50 32.96 13.76
CA THR A 871 29.31 33.55 14.83
C THR A 871 30.59 34.15 14.24
N GLU A 872 31.32 33.41 13.40
CA GLU A 872 32.61 33.85 12.86
C GLU A 872 32.45 35.01 11.86
N ALA A 873 31.40 35.01 11.04
CA ALA A 873 31.07 36.16 10.20
C ALA A 873 30.82 37.43 11.05
N ARG A 874 30.21 37.30 12.23
CA ARG A 874 29.96 38.43 13.15
C ARG A 874 31.22 38.86 13.90
N THR A 875 32.09 37.95 14.31
CA THR A 875 33.38 38.31 14.94
C THR A 875 34.30 39.00 13.95
N ILE A 876 34.34 38.56 12.69
CA ILE A 876 35.07 39.22 11.60
C ILE A 876 34.53 40.62 11.33
N LEU A 877 33.21 40.76 11.12
CA LEU A 877 32.58 42.06 10.88
C LEU A 877 32.79 43.04 12.06
N ALA A 878 32.66 42.56 13.30
CA ALA A 878 32.91 43.36 14.49
C ALA A 878 34.39 43.79 14.62
N ASP A 879 35.33 42.89 14.39
CA ASP A 879 36.78 43.16 14.41
C ASP A 879 37.15 44.22 13.36
N ILE A 880 36.71 44.04 12.10
CA ILE A 880 36.92 44.98 10.98
C ILE A 880 36.31 46.36 11.28
N SER A 881 35.14 46.41 11.92
CA SER A 881 34.48 47.67 12.30
C SER A 881 35.12 48.41 13.48
N SER A 882 36.09 47.81 14.18
CA SER A 882 36.62 48.37 15.43
C SER A 882 37.64 49.50 15.20
N PRO A 883 37.65 50.56 16.05
CA PRO A 883 38.62 51.65 15.92
C PRO A 883 40.08 51.20 16.04
N GLU A 884 40.34 50.16 16.83
CA GLU A 884 41.67 49.57 16.99
C GLU A 884 42.14 48.86 15.72
N ARG A 885 41.24 48.14 15.03
CA ARG A 885 41.56 47.47 13.77
C ARG A 885 41.83 48.45 12.64
N GLN A 886 41.08 49.57 12.57
CA GLN A 886 41.31 50.61 11.56
C GLN A 886 42.70 51.26 11.67
N HIS A 887 43.30 51.31 12.87
CA HIS A 887 44.68 51.76 13.04
C HIS A 887 45.73 50.68 12.74
N LYS A 888 45.34 49.40 12.75
CA LYS A 888 46.23 48.25 12.55
C LYS A 888 46.28 47.75 11.10
N GLY A 889 45.20 47.94 10.34
CA GLY A 889 45.05 47.46 8.97
C GLY A 889 44.88 45.93 8.86
N PHE A 890 44.98 45.43 7.62
CA PHE A 890 44.96 44.00 7.32
C PHE A 890 46.24 43.30 7.79
N ASP A 891 46.11 42.31 8.67
CA ASP A 891 47.22 41.48 9.18
C ASP A 891 46.95 39.98 8.99
N GLN A 892 47.99 39.16 9.18
CA GLN A 892 47.91 37.70 9.05
C GLN A 892 46.89 37.05 10.01
N ALA A 893 46.50 37.74 11.08
CA ALA A 893 45.47 37.27 12.02
C ALA A 893 44.04 37.54 11.51
N LEU A 894 43.85 38.51 10.61
CA LEU A 894 42.60 38.76 9.91
C LEU A 894 42.48 37.88 8.65
N ASP A 895 43.57 37.77 7.87
CA ASP A 895 43.78 36.82 6.76
C ASP A 895 43.31 35.40 7.15
N ALA A 896 43.88 34.85 8.23
CA ALA A 896 43.54 33.50 8.73
C ALA A 896 42.07 33.33 9.16
N LYS A 897 41.36 34.40 9.59
CA LYS A 897 39.92 34.35 9.87
C LYS A 897 39.08 34.33 8.60
N ILE A 898 39.50 35.09 7.59
CA ILE A 898 38.79 35.17 6.31
C ILE A 898 39.01 33.88 5.51
N ASP A 899 40.22 33.31 5.53
CA ASP A 899 40.48 31.94 5.07
C ASP A 899 39.57 30.91 5.76
N LEU A 900 39.42 31.00 7.10
CA LEU A 900 38.53 30.11 7.84
C LEU A 900 37.07 30.27 7.38
N LEU A 901 36.57 31.51 7.28
CA LEU A 901 35.21 31.79 6.79
C LEU A 901 35.00 31.27 5.36
N ASN A 902 35.96 31.51 4.47
CA ASN A 902 35.94 31.03 3.08
C ASN A 902 36.00 29.49 3.02
N SER A 903 36.79 28.83 3.88
CA SER A 903 36.85 27.36 3.94
C SER A 903 35.51 26.74 4.36
N ILE A 904 34.79 27.39 5.28
CA ILE A 904 33.44 26.99 5.68
C ILE A 904 32.45 27.24 4.53
N ALA A 905 32.53 28.40 3.87
CA ALA A 905 31.69 28.76 2.72
C ALA A 905 31.91 27.86 1.49
N HIS A 906 33.13 27.37 1.25
CA HIS A 906 33.42 26.40 0.18
C HIS A 906 32.98 24.96 0.50
N THR A 907 32.74 24.65 1.79
CA THR A 907 32.31 23.30 2.21
C THR A 907 30.80 23.08 2.06
N PHE A 908 29.99 24.15 1.99
CA PHE A 908 28.53 24.08 1.99
C PHE A 908 27.88 25.09 1.02
N PRO A 909 26.73 24.80 0.40
CA PRO A 909 26.02 25.76 -0.44
C PRO A 909 25.51 26.95 0.38
N VAL A 910 26.13 28.11 0.18
CA VAL A 910 25.81 29.39 0.82
C VAL A 910 24.44 29.89 0.33
N ASN A 911 23.55 30.30 1.24
CA ASN A 911 22.24 30.85 0.87
C ASN A 911 22.31 32.38 0.57
N SER A 912 21.22 32.97 0.07
CA SER A 912 21.14 34.41 -0.27
C SER A 912 21.59 35.33 0.87
N ASP A 913 21.15 35.03 2.08
CA ASP A 913 21.35 35.87 3.26
C ASP A 913 22.82 35.77 3.74
N GLN A 914 23.43 34.60 3.56
CA GLN A 914 24.85 34.36 3.84
C GLN A 914 25.76 34.92 2.74
N GLN A 915 25.32 34.90 1.47
CA GLN A 915 26.02 35.57 0.36
C GLN A 915 26.05 37.08 0.58
N GLN A 916 24.92 37.67 1.02
CA GLN A 916 24.86 39.07 1.44
C GLN A 916 25.86 39.34 2.58
N VAL A 917 25.86 38.53 3.64
CA VAL A 917 26.83 38.68 4.76
C VAL A 917 28.30 38.57 4.30
N MET A 918 28.63 37.77 3.29
CA MET A 918 30.00 37.75 2.73
C MET A 918 30.34 39.04 1.96
N GLN A 919 29.37 39.62 1.24
CA GLN A 919 29.52 40.91 0.55
C GLN A 919 29.60 42.08 1.55
N ASP A 920 28.78 42.05 2.61
CA ASP A 920 28.78 43.01 3.72
C ASP A 920 30.12 43.03 4.50
N ILE A 921 30.92 41.95 4.42
CA ILE A 921 32.30 41.90 4.95
C ILE A 921 33.31 42.44 3.93
N ALA A 922 33.08 42.25 2.62
CA ALA A 922 34.02 42.59 1.56
C ALA A 922 34.27 44.10 1.43
N GLU A 923 33.20 44.92 1.48
CA GLU A 923 33.31 46.38 1.38
C GLU A 923 34.09 47.02 2.56
N PRO A 924 33.80 46.71 3.84
CA PRO A 924 34.64 47.16 4.96
C PRO A 924 36.07 46.63 4.89
N LEU A 925 36.29 45.38 4.48
CA LEU A 925 37.61 44.77 4.34
C LEU A 925 38.49 45.50 3.31
N GLN A 926 37.91 45.92 2.17
CA GLN A 926 38.63 46.61 1.11
C GLN A 926 39.31 47.91 1.59
N ASN A 927 38.73 48.57 2.61
CA ASN A 927 39.28 49.78 3.22
C ASN A 927 40.45 49.51 4.20
N LEU A 928 40.71 48.25 4.56
CA LEU A 928 41.85 47.84 5.42
C LEU A 928 43.06 47.32 4.63
N CYS A 929 42.95 47.13 3.31
CA CYS A 929 44.05 46.64 2.49
C CYS A 929 45.21 47.66 2.43
N PRO A 930 46.47 47.22 2.59
CA PRO A 930 47.64 48.11 2.57
C PRO A 930 47.88 48.72 1.17
N PRO A 931 48.65 49.81 1.05
CA PRO A 931 48.96 50.41 -0.24
C PRO A 931 49.72 49.47 -1.18
N TYR A 932 49.48 49.66 -2.48
CA TYR A 932 50.01 48.84 -3.58
C TYR A 932 51.54 48.68 -3.49
N GLY A 933 52.02 47.43 -3.58
CA GLY A 933 53.45 47.09 -3.52
C GLY A 933 53.90 46.38 -2.23
N GLN A 934 53.05 46.29 -1.20
CA GLN A 934 53.30 45.42 -0.04
C GLN A 934 52.84 43.98 -0.30
N ALA A 935 53.55 42.98 0.24
CA ALA A 935 53.23 41.56 0.04
C ALA A 935 51.80 41.17 0.49
N LEU A 936 51.28 41.83 1.54
CA LEU A 936 49.92 41.62 2.06
C LEU A 936 48.81 42.20 1.16
N PHE A 937 49.12 43.13 0.25
CA PHE A 937 48.12 43.75 -0.63
C PHE A 937 47.46 42.70 -1.55
N ASN A 938 48.27 41.86 -2.19
CA ASN A 938 47.78 40.83 -3.11
C ASN A 938 46.89 39.80 -2.41
N ARG A 939 47.10 39.57 -1.11
CA ARG A 939 46.28 38.67 -0.30
C ARG A 939 44.91 39.30 -0.02
N CYS A 940 44.91 40.46 0.64
CA CYS A 940 43.69 41.23 0.94
C CYS A 940 42.83 41.49 -0.31
N ALA A 941 43.45 41.80 -1.46
CA ALA A 941 42.74 41.97 -2.72
C ALA A 941 42.10 40.66 -3.25
N ALA A 942 42.77 39.51 -3.12
CA ALA A 942 42.21 38.21 -3.48
C ALA A 942 41.05 37.81 -2.56
N ASP A 943 41.13 38.13 -1.27
CA ASP A 943 40.09 37.84 -0.29
C ASP A 943 38.83 38.69 -0.54
N VAL A 944 39.00 39.99 -0.79
CA VAL A 944 37.92 40.91 -1.20
C VAL A 944 37.25 40.45 -2.50
N VAL A 945 38.02 39.96 -3.48
CA VAL A 945 37.46 39.38 -4.72
C VAL A 945 36.70 38.08 -4.44
N THR A 946 37.22 37.21 -3.57
CA THR A 946 36.58 35.92 -3.22
C THR A 946 35.25 36.13 -2.50
N LEU A 947 35.20 37.07 -1.55
CA LEU A 947 33.98 37.46 -0.83
C LEU A 947 32.95 38.11 -1.76
N ASN A 948 33.36 39.09 -2.60
CA ASN A 948 32.47 39.74 -3.57
C ASN A 948 31.93 38.77 -4.64
N ALA A 949 32.73 37.79 -5.06
CA ALA A 949 32.31 36.75 -6.00
C ALA A 949 31.22 35.81 -5.43
N GLY A 950 30.94 35.87 -4.13
CA GLY A 950 29.77 35.25 -3.50
C GLY A 950 29.69 33.73 -3.68
N ALA A 951 30.84 33.07 -3.79
CA ALA A 951 30.97 31.64 -4.07
C ALA A 951 30.03 31.13 -5.19
N ARG A 952 30.17 31.68 -6.42
CA ARG A 952 29.40 31.24 -7.60
C ARG A 952 29.50 29.73 -7.83
N SER A 953 28.50 29.00 -7.35
CA SER A 953 28.12 27.72 -7.94
C SER A 953 27.63 28.00 -9.35
N SER A 954 28.36 27.51 -10.37
CA SER A 954 27.68 27.07 -11.58
C SER A 954 26.57 26.11 -11.16
N MET A 955 25.36 26.25 -11.71
CA MET A 955 24.37 25.19 -11.48
C MET A 955 24.86 23.98 -12.28
N HIS A 956 25.00 22.82 -11.63
CA HIS A 956 25.43 21.58 -12.30
C HIS A 956 24.58 21.20 -13.53
N TRP A 957 23.39 21.79 -13.64
CA TRP A 957 22.55 21.77 -14.84
C TRP A 957 23.27 22.31 -16.08
N ASP A 958 23.92 23.47 -16.00
CA ASP A 958 24.48 24.16 -17.17
C ASP A 958 25.70 23.42 -17.74
N GLU A 959 26.55 22.86 -16.88
CA GLU A 959 27.68 22.00 -17.27
C GLU A 959 27.22 20.65 -17.85
N ALA A 960 26.16 20.06 -17.31
CA ALA A 960 25.54 18.87 -17.87
C ALA A 960 24.90 19.16 -19.23
N MET A 961 24.26 20.33 -19.41
CA MET A 961 23.70 20.76 -20.69
C MET A 961 24.79 21.06 -21.73
N ALA A 962 25.95 21.59 -21.32
CA ALA A 962 27.13 21.72 -22.18
C ALA A 962 27.68 20.34 -22.63
N SER A 963 27.53 19.30 -21.81
CA SER A 963 27.87 17.92 -22.21
C SER A 963 26.84 17.32 -23.18
N TYR A 964 25.55 17.68 -23.02
CA TYR A 964 24.46 17.24 -23.90
C TYR A 964 24.52 17.89 -25.29
N SER A 965 24.88 19.17 -25.40
CA SER A 965 25.21 19.80 -26.69
C SER A 965 26.56 19.35 -27.23
N GLY A 966 27.51 19.06 -26.34
CA GLY A 966 28.87 18.61 -26.66
C GLY A 966 29.01 17.18 -27.20
N PHE A 967 27.91 16.44 -27.42
CA PHE A 967 27.97 15.08 -28.00
C PHE A 967 28.60 15.05 -29.41
N ALA A 968 28.58 16.18 -30.12
CA ALA A 968 29.27 16.33 -31.41
C ALA A 968 30.65 17.01 -31.32
N THR A 969 31.03 17.63 -30.20
CA THR A 969 32.27 18.42 -30.12
C THR A 969 33.46 17.54 -29.78
N ASN A 970 34.23 17.19 -30.81
CA ASN A 970 35.67 16.96 -30.66
C ASN A 970 36.33 18.28 -30.25
N ALA A 971 36.35 18.56 -28.95
CA ALA A 971 37.23 19.57 -28.36
C ALA A 971 38.59 18.91 -28.09
N PRO A 972 39.65 19.19 -28.88
CA PRO A 972 40.97 18.69 -28.56
C PRO A 972 41.49 19.38 -27.30
N LEU A 973 41.92 18.59 -26.32
CA LEU A 973 42.74 19.08 -25.21
C LEU A 973 44.16 19.36 -25.73
N LEU A 974 44.35 20.49 -26.42
CA LEU A 974 45.66 21.08 -26.68
C LEU A 974 45.51 22.56 -27.12
N ALA A 975 45.79 23.47 -26.20
CA ALA A 975 46.23 24.83 -26.51
C ALA A 975 47.60 25.00 -25.84
N GLY A 976 48.66 24.62 -26.56
CA GLY A 976 50.03 24.58 -26.04
C GLY A 976 50.94 25.57 -26.76
N GLU A 977 51.06 26.77 -26.20
CA GLU A 977 52.09 27.78 -26.54
C GLU A 977 52.11 28.82 -25.39
N GLY A 978 53.24 29.16 -24.78
CA GLY A 978 54.57 28.55 -24.81
C GLY A 978 55.63 29.44 -24.14
N GLN A 979 56.58 28.85 -23.41
CA GLN A 979 57.83 29.53 -23.05
C GLN A 979 58.98 28.53 -22.85
N GLN A 980 60.20 28.97 -23.17
CA GLN A 980 61.37 28.11 -23.37
C GLN A 980 62.34 28.17 -22.17
N ALA A 981 63.02 27.06 -21.85
CA ALA A 981 64.45 27.03 -21.51
C ALA A 981 65.01 25.60 -21.37
N LEU A 982 66.20 25.36 -21.96
CA LEU A 982 67.36 24.56 -21.53
C LEU A 982 67.19 23.36 -20.54
N ALA A 983 67.89 22.23 -20.68
CA ALA A 983 68.86 21.76 -21.69
C ALA A 983 69.11 20.23 -21.63
N THR A 984 69.94 19.74 -22.58
CA THR A 984 70.62 18.42 -22.69
C THR A 984 71.09 17.80 -21.36
N THR A 985 71.18 16.46 -21.18
CA THR A 985 72.16 15.57 -21.86
C THR A 985 71.80 14.05 -21.89
N SER A 986 72.62 13.28 -22.64
CA SER A 986 72.77 11.80 -22.77
C SER A 986 72.19 10.88 -21.67
N ALA A 987 71.55 9.72 -21.91
CA ALA A 987 71.76 8.61 -22.87
C ALA A 987 72.93 7.63 -22.56
N ALA A 988 72.63 6.40 -22.10
CA ALA A 988 73.40 5.15 -22.33
C ALA A 988 72.76 3.89 -21.67
N THR A 989 72.93 2.73 -22.32
CA THR A 989 72.90 1.34 -21.79
C THR A 989 74.24 0.67 -22.24
N PRO A 990 74.67 -0.59 -21.91
CA PRO A 990 73.95 -1.75 -21.32
C PRO A 990 74.75 -2.72 -20.38
N LYS A 991 74.11 -3.87 -20.02
CA LYS A 991 74.63 -5.27 -19.82
C LYS A 991 75.65 -5.70 -18.71
N GLU A 992 75.22 -6.75 -17.98
CA GLU A 992 75.89 -8.03 -17.59
C GLU A 992 77.07 -8.17 -16.57
N ASN A 993 76.75 -8.87 -15.46
CA ASN A 993 77.46 -10.01 -14.80
C ASN A 993 78.94 -9.93 -14.32
N SER A 994 79.16 -10.07 -12.99
CA SER A 994 79.85 -11.23 -12.33
C SER A 994 80.07 -11.02 -10.80
N ALA A 995 80.54 -12.05 -10.08
CA ALA A 995 80.71 -12.09 -8.60
C ALA A 995 81.82 -11.14 -8.06
N GLY A 996 81.84 -10.68 -6.80
CA GLY A 996 81.03 -10.96 -5.60
C GLY A 996 81.59 -10.16 -4.38
N THR A 997 81.47 -10.56 -3.09
CA THR A 997 80.87 -11.78 -2.51
C THR A 997 80.05 -11.53 -1.19
N PRO A 998 80.54 -11.36 0.08
CA PRO A 998 79.67 -11.54 1.26
C PRO A 998 79.77 -10.54 2.47
N SER A 999 78.63 -10.19 3.11
CA SER A 999 78.55 -10.01 4.58
C SER A 999 77.11 -10.13 5.17
N THR A 1000 76.99 -11.02 6.16
CA THR A 1000 76.05 -11.04 7.32
C THR A 1000 74.54 -10.71 7.21
N SER A 1001 73.74 -11.77 7.44
CA SER A 1001 72.60 -11.89 8.40
C SER A 1001 71.20 -11.27 8.14
N MET A 1002 70.22 -12.18 8.01
CA MET A 1002 68.86 -12.07 8.55
C MET A 1002 68.50 -13.36 9.33
N PRO A 1003 67.61 -13.32 10.34
CA PRO A 1003 67.00 -14.51 10.96
C PRO A 1003 65.55 -14.77 10.46
N SER A 1004 65.05 -16.01 10.59
CA SER A 1004 63.65 -16.40 10.32
C SER A 1004 63.22 -17.61 11.22
N PRO A 1005 62.07 -18.33 11.02
CA PRO A 1005 61.13 -18.69 12.10
C PRO A 1005 61.35 -20.07 12.79
N PRO A 1006 60.51 -20.43 13.79
CA PRO A 1006 60.12 -21.82 14.10
C PRO A 1006 58.58 -22.07 14.31
N PRO A 1007 58.10 -23.30 14.67
CA PRO A 1007 56.77 -23.83 14.28
C PRO A 1007 55.90 -24.42 15.46
N PRO A 1008 54.85 -25.27 15.25
CA PRO A 1008 53.94 -25.84 16.30
C PRO A 1008 54.20 -27.35 16.66
N PRO A 1009 53.20 -28.14 17.17
CA PRO A 1009 52.73 -28.39 18.56
C PRO A 1009 53.24 -29.73 19.20
N PRO A 1010 52.82 -30.21 20.41
CA PRO A 1010 51.76 -31.25 20.53
C PRO A 1010 50.95 -31.27 21.89
N SER A 1011 50.64 -32.44 22.51
CA SER A 1011 49.40 -32.70 23.28
C SER A 1011 49.49 -33.51 24.61
N SER A 1012 48.45 -33.34 25.47
CA SER A 1012 47.68 -34.32 26.31
C SER A 1012 48.05 -34.77 27.78
N VAL A 1013 46.98 -35.18 28.51
CA VAL A 1013 46.86 -36.04 29.75
C VAL A 1013 46.61 -35.36 31.14
N LEU A 1014 45.83 -36.10 31.98
CA LEU A 1014 45.27 -35.88 33.35
C LEU A 1014 46.27 -36.27 34.50
N PRO A 1015 45.98 -36.29 35.85
CA PRO A 1015 44.69 -36.26 36.59
C PRO A 1015 44.65 -35.53 38.00
N SER A 1016 43.55 -35.77 38.75
CA SER A 1016 43.38 -35.83 40.25
C SER A 1016 43.12 -34.59 41.13
N GLU A 1017 42.28 -34.82 42.16
CA GLU A 1017 41.90 -33.99 43.34
C GLU A 1017 42.83 -34.30 44.57
N PRO A 1018 42.54 -34.00 45.86
CA PRO A 1018 41.58 -33.08 46.54
C PRO A 1018 42.23 -32.24 47.70
N VAL A 1019 41.50 -31.98 48.82
CA VAL A 1019 41.90 -31.43 50.16
C VAL A 1019 41.94 -29.88 50.25
N VAL A 1020 40.96 -29.16 50.82
CA VAL A 1020 40.36 -29.09 52.20
C VAL A 1020 41.14 -28.24 53.23
N VAL A 1021 40.51 -27.16 53.71
CA VAL A 1021 40.57 -26.67 55.11
C VAL A 1021 39.18 -26.11 55.51
N THR A 1022 38.80 -26.29 56.78
CA THR A 1022 37.54 -25.90 57.47
C THR A 1022 37.56 -24.42 57.96
N ALA A 1023 36.59 -23.81 58.66
CA ALA A 1023 35.35 -24.19 59.37
C ALA A 1023 34.31 -23.02 59.29
N GLN A 1024 33.12 -22.92 59.92
CA GLN A 1024 32.44 -23.46 61.14
C GLN A 1024 30.91 -23.56 60.84
N ARG A 1025 30.14 -24.57 61.31
CA ARG A 1025 29.26 -24.59 62.53
C ARG A 1025 28.24 -23.43 62.64
N GLN A 1026 26.94 -23.58 62.94
CA GLN A 1026 26.02 -24.68 63.39
C GLN A 1026 24.61 -24.42 62.75
N SER A 1027 23.71 -25.38 62.42
CA SER A 1027 22.75 -26.14 63.26
C SER A 1027 21.99 -25.26 64.31
N GLU A 1028 20.68 -25.31 64.56
CA GLU A 1028 19.61 -26.34 64.51
C GLU A 1028 18.23 -25.70 64.18
N ALA A 1029 17.27 -26.38 63.54
CA ALA A 1029 16.13 -27.17 64.07
C ALA A 1029 15.03 -26.43 64.90
N ASN A 1030 13.82 -26.44 64.34
CA ASN A 1030 12.45 -26.49 64.93
C ASN A 1030 12.07 -25.91 66.33
N ALA A 1031 10.94 -25.19 66.33
CA ALA A 1031 9.76 -25.32 67.23
C ALA A 1031 9.42 -24.24 68.30
N VAL A 1032 8.31 -23.52 68.01
CA VAL A 1032 7.13 -23.26 68.88
C VAL A 1032 7.20 -22.23 70.05
N ALA A 1033 6.02 -21.63 70.32
CA ALA A 1033 5.64 -20.64 71.35
C ALA A 1033 5.98 -19.16 71.03
N ALA A 1034 5.16 -18.16 71.38
CA ALA A 1034 3.94 -18.17 72.22
C ALA A 1034 2.72 -17.42 71.58
N ALA A 1035 1.54 -17.58 72.17
CA ALA A 1035 0.25 -16.92 71.81
C ALA A 1035 0.05 -15.58 72.60
N PRO A 1036 -1.09 -14.84 72.60
CA PRO A 1036 -2.53 -15.21 72.45
C PRO A 1036 -3.12 -14.77 71.07
N GLU A 1037 -4.30 -15.15 70.57
CA GLU A 1037 -5.68 -15.23 71.13
C GLU A 1037 -6.33 -13.86 71.46
N HIS A 1038 -7.63 -13.57 71.24
CA HIS A 1038 -8.72 -14.34 70.62
C HIS A 1038 -9.89 -13.45 70.14
N TYR A 1039 -10.78 -14.02 69.30
CA TYR A 1039 -12.21 -13.71 69.08
C TYR A 1039 -12.72 -12.41 68.41
N MET A 1040 -13.90 -12.54 67.79
CA MET A 1040 -14.73 -11.48 67.17
C MET A 1040 -15.73 -10.87 68.18
N PRO A 1041 -16.44 -9.79 67.80
CA PRO A 1041 -17.86 -10.02 67.49
C PRO A 1041 -18.38 -9.43 66.15
N ASN A 1042 -19.57 -9.94 65.78
CA ASN A 1042 -20.45 -9.59 64.65
C ASN A 1042 -21.48 -8.49 65.11
N PRO A 1043 -22.59 -8.11 64.43
CA PRO A 1043 -23.09 -8.34 63.06
C PRO A 1043 -23.71 -7.06 62.40
N ALA A 1044 -24.71 -7.25 61.51
CA ALA A 1044 -25.52 -6.27 60.77
C ALA A 1044 -26.40 -5.29 61.61
N SER A 1045 -26.81 -4.15 61.01
CA SER A 1045 -28.18 -3.87 60.48
C SER A 1045 -28.13 -2.62 59.56
N VAL A 1046 -28.84 -2.43 58.43
CA VAL A 1046 -30.29 -2.47 58.09
C VAL A 1046 -31.11 -1.33 58.75
N VAL A 1047 -32.12 -0.77 58.04
CA VAL A 1047 -33.05 0.34 58.42
C VAL A 1047 -32.46 1.76 58.27
N THR A 1048 -33.03 2.78 57.58
CA THR A 1048 -34.23 2.89 56.70
C THR A 1048 -34.06 3.99 55.63
N GLN A 1049 -35.02 4.08 54.69
CA GLN A 1049 -35.22 5.21 53.77
C GLN A 1049 -35.50 6.55 54.49
N ALA A 1050 -35.15 7.66 53.84
CA ALA A 1050 -35.78 8.97 54.05
C ALA A 1050 -36.07 9.63 52.69
N ALA A 1051 -37.30 10.09 52.49
CA ALA A 1051 -37.79 10.70 51.25
C ALA A 1051 -37.69 12.27 51.34
N PRO A 1052 -38.18 13.05 50.35
CA PRO A 1052 -37.46 14.26 49.92
C PRO A 1052 -37.65 15.48 50.82
N THR A 1053 -36.55 16.06 51.29
CA THR A 1053 -36.53 17.45 51.77
C THR A 1053 -36.64 18.40 50.59
N ARG A 1054 -37.86 18.86 50.27
CA ARG A 1054 -38.08 20.04 49.42
C ARG A 1054 -37.47 21.26 50.13
N GLN A 1055 -36.23 21.61 49.83
CA GLN A 1055 -35.77 22.99 50.05
C GLN A 1055 -36.48 23.89 49.03
N SER A 1056 -37.19 24.89 49.57
CA SER A 1056 -38.02 25.82 48.82
C SER A 1056 -37.19 26.74 47.94
N LEU A 1057 -37.77 27.18 46.82
CA LEU A 1057 -37.40 28.42 46.12
C LEU A 1057 -37.35 29.58 47.14
N PRO A 1058 -36.25 30.36 47.16
CA PRO A 1058 -36.41 31.79 46.87
C PRO A 1058 -35.16 32.42 46.18
N PRO A 1059 -35.24 33.70 45.74
CA PRO A 1059 -36.42 34.54 45.55
C PRO A 1059 -36.59 34.97 44.07
N SER A 1060 -37.63 35.77 43.82
CA SER A 1060 -37.76 36.55 42.58
C SER A 1060 -36.53 37.43 42.33
N ALA A 1061 -36.11 37.53 41.07
CA ALA A 1061 -34.89 38.23 40.67
C ALA A 1061 -34.92 39.73 41.06
N THR A 1062 -33.84 40.20 41.69
CA THR A 1062 -33.64 41.63 41.97
C THR A 1062 -33.54 42.44 40.67
N PRO A 1063 -33.92 43.75 40.66
CA PRO A 1063 -33.92 44.56 39.44
C PRO A 1063 -32.58 44.60 38.71
N GLN A 1064 -31.47 44.59 39.45
CA GLN A 1064 -30.12 44.52 38.87
C GLN A 1064 -29.89 43.23 38.08
N ASN A 1065 -30.30 42.06 38.60
CA ASN A 1065 -30.01 40.79 37.96
C ASN A 1065 -30.82 40.60 36.67
N LYS A 1066 -32.08 41.08 36.64
CA LYS A 1066 -32.88 41.14 35.40
C LYS A 1066 -32.21 42.02 34.32
N SER A 1067 -31.68 43.18 34.72
CA SER A 1067 -30.93 44.05 33.79
C SER A 1067 -29.65 43.42 33.23
N ALA A 1068 -29.03 42.46 33.93
CA ALA A 1068 -27.86 41.73 33.46
C ALA A 1068 -28.28 40.62 32.47
N PHE A 1069 -29.35 39.89 32.79
CA PHE A 1069 -29.96 38.89 31.91
C PHE A 1069 -30.37 39.47 30.55
N ASP A 1070 -31.12 40.58 30.56
CA ASP A 1070 -31.60 41.21 29.32
C ASP A 1070 -30.44 41.75 28.46
N ARG A 1071 -29.35 42.24 29.08
CA ARG A 1071 -28.13 42.65 28.38
C ARG A 1071 -27.34 41.47 27.79
N ALA A 1072 -27.18 40.38 28.55
CA ALA A 1072 -26.52 39.18 28.05
C ALA A 1072 -27.31 38.56 26.88
N LYS A 1073 -28.64 38.52 26.98
CA LYS A 1073 -29.53 38.05 25.90
C LYS A 1073 -29.44 38.93 24.64
N ALA A 1074 -29.39 40.25 24.80
CA ALA A 1074 -29.23 41.17 23.67
C ALA A 1074 -27.85 41.06 22.99
N ALA A 1075 -26.77 40.86 23.76
CA ALA A 1075 -25.41 40.75 23.24
C ALA A 1075 -25.09 39.38 22.61
N CYS A 1076 -25.73 38.31 23.08
CA CYS A 1076 -25.47 36.93 22.64
C CYS A 1076 -26.43 36.39 21.56
N VAL A 1077 -27.37 37.21 21.05
CA VAL A 1077 -28.26 36.86 19.93
C VAL A 1077 -27.94 37.74 18.74
N THR A 1078 -27.21 37.19 17.77
CA THR A 1078 -26.77 37.92 16.57
C THR A 1078 -27.91 38.14 15.58
N LYS A 1079 -27.86 39.24 14.81
CA LYS A 1079 -28.83 39.56 13.74
C LYS A 1079 -28.84 38.54 12.57
N SER A 1080 -27.88 37.62 12.52
CA SER A 1080 -27.70 36.59 11.48
C SER A 1080 -28.15 35.19 11.91
N SER A 1081 -28.90 35.07 13.03
CA SER A 1081 -29.46 33.81 13.52
C SER A 1081 -28.45 32.71 13.89
N GLN A 1082 -27.19 33.06 14.13
CA GLN A 1082 -26.22 32.16 14.75
C GLN A 1082 -26.18 32.38 16.26
N SER A 1083 -26.65 31.39 17.02
CA SER A 1083 -26.42 31.31 18.47
C SER A 1083 -24.94 31.10 18.77
N PHE A 1084 -24.47 31.73 19.85
CA PHE A 1084 -23.19 31.38 20.46
C PHE A 1084 -23.23 29.99 21.09
N VAL A 1085 -22.10 29.29 21.06
CA VAL A 1085 -21.91 27.97 21.70
C VAL A 1085 -20.91 28.14 22.84
N LEU A 1086 -21.32 27.80 24.06
CA LEU A 1086 -20.50 27.87 25.26
C LEU A 1086 -20.07 26.47 25.71
N TYR A 1087 -18.80 26.14 25.49
CA TYR A 1087 -18.18 24.95 26.08
C TYR A 1087 -17.74 25.27 27.51
N THR A 1088 -17.92 24.34 28.44
CA THR A 1088 -17.55 24.54 29.85
C THR A 1088 -16.48 23.56 30.28
N GLN A 1089 -15.42 24.07 30.89
CA GLN A 1089 -14.20 23.35 31.21
C GLN A 1089 -13.97 23.31 32.72
N ILE A 1090 -13.83 22.09 33.27
CA ILE A 1090 -13.59 21.81 34.70
C ILE A 1090 -12.29 21.01 34.87
N TYR A 1091 -11.65 21.13 36.03
CA TYR A 1091 -10.43 20.38 36.37
C TYR A 1091 -10.70 19.15 37.25
N ASP A 1092 -11.83 19.13 37.96
CA ASP A 1092 -12.29 18.07 38.86
C ASP A 1092 -13.77 17.74 38.57
N GLU A 1093 -14.11 16.45 38.61
CA GLU A 1093 -15.46 15.97 38.28
C GLU A 1093 -16.53 16.43 39.29
N ALA A 1094 -16.14 16.70 40.54
CA ALA A 1094 -17.03 17.25 41.57
C ALA A 1094 -17.64 18.61 41.16
N GLN A 1095 -16.97 19.36 40.26
CA GLN A 1095 -17.46 20.63 39.74
C GLN A 1095 -18.67 20.48 38.80
N ARG A 1096 -18.92 19.30 38.21
CA ARG A 1096 -19.99 19.09 37.21
C ARG A 1096 -21.39 19.31 37.78
N ALA A 1097 -21.67 18.78 38.97
CA ALA A 1097 -23.02 18.81 39.52
C ALA A 1097 -23.51 20.24 39.86
N PRO A 1098 -22.73 21.09 40.57
CA PRO A 1098 -23.10 22.49 40.79
C PRO A 1098 -23.34 23.30 39.50
N LEU A 1099 -22.54 23.05 38.44
CA LEU A 1099 -22.66 23.78 37.17
C LEU A 1099 -23.92 23.43 36.36
N SER A 1100 -24.59 22.31 36.66
CA SER A 1100 -25.77 21.86 35.90
C SER A 1100 -26.94 22.87 35.94
N ALA A 1101 -27.14 23.56 37.07
CA ALA A 1101 -28.12 24.64 37.20
C ALA A 1101 -27.72 25.85 36.36
N VAL A 1102 -26.49 26.36 36.56
CA VAL A 1102 -25.94 27.53 35.86
C VAL A 1102 -26.01 27.38 34.34
N LEU A 1103 -25.69 26.18 33.82
CA LEU A 1103 -25.74 25.88 32.39
C LEU A 1103 -27.15 25.70 31.84
N THR A 1104 -28.15 25.51 32.71
CA THR A 1104 -29.57 25.53 32.35
C THR A 1104 -30.07 26.96 32.26
N ASP A 1105 -29.68 27.85 33.18
CA ASP A 1105 -29.98 29.27 33.11
C ASP A 1105 -29.37 29.92 31.86
N ILE A 1106 -28.11 29.59 31.53
CA ILE A 1106 -27.42 30.08 30.31
C ILE A 1106 -28.16 29.66 29.02
N ARG A 1107 -28.82 28.50 28.96
CA ARG A 1107 -29.63 28.11 27.79
C ARG A 1107 -30.82 29.04 27.56
N SER A 1108 -31.39 29.62 28.62
CA SER A 1108 -32.52 30.56 28.52
C SER A 1108 -32.15 31.91 27.89
N LEU A 1109 -30.85 32.21 27.78
CA LEU A 1109 -30.31 33.34 27.00
C LEU A 1109 -30.27 33.06 25.48
N GLY A 1110 -30.50 31.82 25.03
CA GLY A 1110 -30.36 31.40 23.63
C GLY A 1110 -28.98 30.87 23.24
N ILE A 1111 -28.10 30.63 24.23
CA ILE A 1111 -26.74 30.13 24.08
C ILE A 1111 -26.74 28.59 24.19
N ALA A 1112 -26.10 27.90 23.26
CA ALA A 1112 -26.01 26.44 23.30
C ALA A 1112 -24.91 25.98 24.27
N THR A 1113 -25.24 25.13 25.26
CA THR A 1113 -24.29 24.53 26.21
C THR A 1113 -24.18 23.01 26.00
N PRO A 1114 -23.39 22.54 25.00
CA PRO A 1114 -23.40 21.14 24.55
C PRO A 1114 -22.78 20.15 25.54
N GLY A 1115 -22.05 20.62 26.56
CA GLY A 1115 -21.52 19.76 27.62
C GLY A 1115 -20.49 20.43 28.51
N VAL A 1116 -20.13 19.72 29.59
CA VAL A 1116 -19.00 20.05 30.46
C VAL A 1116 -17.90 19.03 30.24
N GLU A 1117 -16.68 19.47 29.94
CA GLU A 1117 -15.50 18.63 29.76
C GLU A 1117 -14.57 18.75 30.98
N ASN A 1118 -14.06 17.61 31.45
CA ASN A 1118 -13.00 17.56 32.45
C ASN A 1118 -11.65 17.56 31.74
N VAL A 1119 -10.98 18.71 31.71
CA VAL A 1119 -9.75 18.90 30.94
C VAL A 1119 -8.59 18.09 31.49
N THR A 1120 -8.56 17.84 32.81
CA THR A 1120 -7.54 17.01 33.47
C THR A 1120 -7.66 15.56 33.02
N VAL A 1121 -8.89 15.03 32.99
CA VAL A 1121 -9.19 13.66 32.52
C VAL A 1121 -8.97 13.53 31.01
N THR A 1122 -9.39 14.52 30.20
CA THR A 1122 -9.09 14.53 28.75
C THR A 1122 -7.59 14.56 28.49
N ALA A 1123 -6.82 15.42 29.18
CA ALA A 1123 -5.37 15.51 29.00
C ALA A 1123 -4.68 14.17 29.35
N LYS A 1124 -5.00 13.60 30.52
CA LYS A 1124 -4.47 12.30 30.98
C LYS A 1124 -4.82 11.16 30.01
N ARG A 1125 -6.06 11.10 29.53
CA ARG A 1125 -6.51 10.11 28.52
C ARG A 1125 -5.77 10.25 27.19
N ASN A 1126 -5.40 11.47 26.81
CA ASN A 1126 -4.73 11.77 25.55
C ASN A 1126 -3.19 11.66 25.63
N GLY A 1127 -2.61 11.47 26.82
CA GLY A 1127 -1.16 11.48 27.04
C GLY A 1127 -0.53 12.89 26.98
N ASN A 1128 -1.32 13.93 27.16
CA ASN A 1128 -0.87 15.33 27.18
C ASN A 1128 -0.63 15.82 28.62
N ASN A 1129 0.23 16.82 28.78
CA ASN A 1129 0.31 17.60 30.02
C ASN A 1129 -1.06 18.23 30.34
N SER A 1130 -1.41 18.29 31.63
CA SER A 1130 -2.59 19.01 32.09
C SER A 1130 -2.52 20.49 31.67
N PRO A 1131 -3.60 21.09 31.16
CA PRO A 1131 -3.59 22.50 30.76
C PRO A 1131 -3.42 23.42 31.98
N ALA A 1132 -2.95 24.65 31.70
CA ALA A 1132 -2.78 25.68 32.72
C ALA A 1132 -4.08 25.91 33.52
N ARG A 1133 -3.94 26.11 34.83
CA ARG A 1133 -5.08 26.34 35.72
C ARG A 1133 -5.44 27.81 35.77
N TRP A 1134 -6.72 28.13 35.55
CA TRP A 1134 -7.28 29.44 35.87
C TRP A 1134 -7.57 29.53 37.37
N ASN A 1135 -7.23 30.67 37.98
CA ASN A 1135 -7.42 30.95 39.41
C ASN A 1135 -8.75 31.63 39.76
N GLN A 1136 -9.54 31.99 38.75
CA GLN A 1136 -10.88 32.59 38.85
C GLN A 1136 -11.71 32.18 37.62
N PRO A 1137 -13.05 32.20 37.69
CA PRO A 1137 -13.88 31.82 36.54
C PRO A 1137 -13.60 32.72 35.33
N THR A 1138 -13.36 32.11 34.17
CA THR A 1138 -12.81 32.79 33.00
C THR A 1138 -13.54 32.40 31.71
N ILE A 1139 -13.99 33.38 30.94
CA ILE A 1139 -14.57 33.20 29.60
C ILE A 1139 -13.53 33.58 28.54
N LEU A 1140 -13.21 32.67 27.63
CA LEU A 1140 -12.37 32.97 26.46
C LEU A 1140 -13.22 33.26 25.22
N TYR A 1141 -12.85 34.28 24.45
CA TYR A 1141 -13.62 34.77 23.28
C TYR A 1141 -12.78 35.14 22.05
N ARG A 1142 -13.38 35.08 20.86
CA ARG A 1142 -12.89 35.72 19.63
C ARG A 1142 -13.44 37.15 19.52
N ALA A 1143 -12.83 38.00 18.68
CA ALA A 1143 -13.21 39.42 18.54
C ALA A 1143 -14.72 39.66 18.33
N GLU A 1144 -15.37 38.86 17.48
CA GLU A 1144 -16.82 38.91 17.22
C GLU A 1144 -17.70 38.47 18.42
N GLY A 1145 -17.12 37.72 19.37
CA GLY A 1145 -17.78 37.27 20.60
C GLY A 1145 -17.53 38.16 21.83
N GLN A 1146 -16.81 39.28 21.67
CA GLN A 1146 -16.40 40.14 22.78
C GLN A 1146 -17.59 40.64 23.62
N ASP A 1147 -18.60 41.23 22.98
CA ASP A 1147 -19.71 41.88 23.68
C ASP A 1147 -20.59 40.85 24.42
N CYS A 1148 -20.83 39.69 23.78
CA CYS A 1148 -21.50 38.56 24.42
C CYS A 1148 -20.70 38.03 25.62
N ALA A 1149 -19.38 37.84 25.48
CA ALA A 1149 -18.53 37.34 26.57
C ALA A 1149 -18.46 38.30 27.76
N GLN A 1150 -18.39 39.62 27.51
CA GLN A 1150 -18.40 40.63 28.58
C GLN A 1150 -19.77 40.70 29.28
N ALA A 1151 -20.87 40.70 28.54
CA ALA A 1151 -22.21 40.71 29.13
C ALA A 1151 -22.51 39.41 29.92
N LEU A 1152 -22.05 38.26 29.41
CA LEU A 1152 -22.17 36.97 30.09
C LEU A 1152 -21.30 36.89 31.35
N ALA A 1153 -20.10 37.46 31.36
CA ALA A 1153 -19.27 37.54 32.57
C ALA A 1153 -19.93 38.39 33.68
N ILE A 1154 -20.58 39.50 33.31
CA ILE A 1154 -21.36 40.33 34.24
C ILE A 1154 -22.55 39.52 34.80
N TYR A 1155 -23.30 38.82 33.94
CA TYR A 1155 -24.43 37.99 34.35
C TYR A 1155 -24.03 36.81 35.24
N LEU A 1156 -22.85 36.22 35.03
CA LEU A 1156 -22.36 35.07 35.82
C LEU A 1156 -21.58 35.46 37.09
N THR A 1157 -21.28 36.74 37.29
CA THR A 1157 -20.58 37.22 38.50
C THR A 1157 -21.26 36.85 39.83
N PRO A 1158 -22.61 36.85 39.96
CA PRO A 1158 -23.30 36.36 41.16
C PRO A 1158 -23.18 34.85 41.44
N PHE A 1159 -22.75 34.05 40.45
CA PHE A 1159 -22.45 32.61 40.63
C PHE A 1159 -21.00 32.35 41.04
N GLY A 1160 -20.13 33.36 40.99
CA GLY A 1160 -18.84 33.30 41.66
C GLY A 1160 -19.02 33.27 43.18
N SER A 1161 -18.10 32.65 43.91
CA SER A 1161 -18.01 32.89 45.35
C SER A 1161 -17.73 34.38 45.59
N ALA A 1162 -18.16 34.92 46.73
CA ALA A 1162 -18.23 36.37 47.01
C ALA A 1162 -16.87 37.14 47.06
N ARG A 1163 -15.81 36.58 46.48
CA ARG A 1163 -14.47 37.17 46.32
C ARG A 1163 -13.89 37.03 44.90
N GLN A 1164 -14.59 36.40 43.94
CA GLN A 1164 -14.10 36.21 42.57
C GLN A 1164 -15.18 36.50 41.51
N ALA A 1165 -15.06 37.64 40.83
CA ALA A 1165 -15.89 37.96 39.66
C ALA A 1165 -15.41 37.20 38.41
N VAL A 1166 -16.34 36.86 37.51
CA VAL A 1166 -16.01 36.20 36.24
C VAL A 1166 -15.30 37.20 35.32
N ARG A 1167 -14.18 36.79 34.71
CA ARG A 1167 -13.46 37.62 33.73
C ARG A 1167 -13.65 37.10 32.32
N ALA A 1168 -13.59 37.99 31.33
CA ALA A 1168 -13.57 37.64 29.91
C ALA A 1168 -12.21 38.04 29.30
N PHE A 1169 -11.53 37.13 28.59
CA PHE A 1169 -10.26 37.38 27.92
C PHE A 1169 -10.29 37.00 26.42
N PRO A 1170 -9.62 37.77 25.54
CA PRO A 1170 -9.51 37.43 24.12
C PRO A 1170 -8.57 36.22 23.93
N LEU A 1171 -8.98 35.27 23.08
CA LEU A 1171 -8.22 34.06 22.77
C LEU A 1171 -6.95 34.41 21.94
N PRO A 1172 -5.74 33.95 22.35
CA PRO A 1172 -4.48 34.24 21.66
C PRO A 1172 -4.51 33.93 20.15
N ARG A 1173 -3.88 34.81 19.34
CA ARG A 1173 -3.86 34.69 17.87
C ARG A 1173 -3.28 33.37 17.34
N ALA A 1174 -2.42 32.69 18.11
CA ALA A 1174 -1.81 31.41 17.76
C ALA A 1174 -2.76 30.19 17.91
N LEU A 1175 -3.93 30.36 18.55
CA LEU A 1175 -4.93 29.30 18.72
C LEU A 1175 -6.06 29.44 17.69
N ASN A 1176 -6.52 28.31 17.16
CA ASN A 1176 -7.60 28.23 16.18
C ASN A 1176 -8.93 27.83 16.84
N GLY A 1177 -9.99 28.57 16.51
CA GLY A 1177 -11.35 28.43 17.02
C GLY A 1177 -12.30 29.36 16.27
N ALA A 1178 -13.57 28.95 16.13
CA ALA A 1178 -14.59 29.67 15.36
C ALA A 1178 -15.12 30.91 16.11
N ALA A 1179 -15.67 31.88 15.36
CA ALA A 1179 -16.08 33.18 15.89
C ALA A 1179 -17.24 33.12 16.89
N ASN A 1180 -18.19 32.19 16.70
CA ASN A 1180 -19.37 32.02 17.55
C ASN A 1180 -19.15 31.07 18.75
N ILE A 1181 -17.90 30.75 19.10
CA ILE A 1181 -17.56 29.85 20.21
C ILE A 1181 -17.01 30.65 21.40
N LEU A 1182 -17.49 30.31 22.59
CA LEU A 1182 -17.00 30.77 23.88
C LEU A 1182 -16.57 29.57 24.73
N GLU A 1183 -15.57 29.75 25.59
CA GLU A 1183 -15.14 28.73 26.56
C GLU A 1183 -15.20 29.27 27.99
N LEU A 1184 -16.02 28.67 28.85
CA LEU A 1184 -16.10 28.99 30.29
C LEU A 1184 -15.23 28.01 31.09
N TRP A 1185 -14.11 28.49 31.62
CA TRP A 1185 -13.18 27.75 32.46
C TRP A 1185 -13.46 28.03 33.95
N ILE A 1186 -13.62 26.96 34.75
CA ILE A 1186 -14.00 27.04 36.17
C ILE A 1186 -12.83 26.59 37.07
N PRO A 1187 -12.33 27.45 37.99
CA PRO A 1187 -11.20 27.12 38.87
C PRO A 1187 -11.55 25.96 39.81
N ASN A 1188 -10.56 25.12 40.14
CA ASN A 1188 -10.75 24.07 41.15
C ASN A 1188 -11.01 24.75 42.53
N PRO A 1189 -12.00 24.30 43.33
CA PRO A 1189 -12.21 24.83 44.68
C PRO A 1189 -10.96 24.82 45.58
N SER A 1190 -9.99 23.91 45.39
CA SER A 1190 -8.70 23.95 46.11
C SER A 1190 -7.88 25.22 45.82
N ASP A 1191 -8.01 25.74 44.60
CA ASP A 1191 -7.20 26.84 44.08
C ASP A 1191 -7.90 28.20 44.29
N ALA A 1192 -9.15 28.18 44.76
CA ALA A 1192 -9.92 29.35 45.17
C ALA A 1192 -9.61 29.80 46.62
N THR A 1193 -9.13 28.88 47.47
CA THR A 1193 -8.47 29.21 48.74
C THR A 1193 -7.02 29.59 48.49
N GLY A 1194 -6.71 30.88 48.56
CA GLY A 1194 -5.40 31.44 48.20
C GLY A 1194 -4.27 31.08 49.16
N THR A 1195 -3.74 29.87 49.05
CA THR A 1195 -2.43 29.41 49.56
C THR A 1195 -1.55 29.01 48.38
N LYS A 1196 -0.27 29.37 48.43
CA LYS A 1196 0.71 29.18 47.33
C LYS A 1196 1.14 27.73 47.16
#